data_AF-A0A257HA76-F1
#
_entry.id   AF-A0A257HA76-F1
#
_cell.length_a   1.000
_cell.length_b   1.000
_cell.length_c   1.000
_cell.angle_alpha   90.00
_cell.angle_beta   90.00
_cell.angle_gamma   90.00
#
_symmetry.space_group_name_H-M   'P 1'
#
loop_
_entity.id
_entity.type
_entity.pdbx_description
1 polymer ?
#
loop_
_entity_poly.entity_id
_entity_poly.type
_entity_poly.pdbx_seq_one_letter_code
_entity_poly.pdbx_strand_id
1 'polypeptide(L)'
;MTYPVRLPAEARDPASRLRGRGVTAVLGPTNTGKTHLAIERMLGHDSGMIGLPLRLLAREVYQRIVAKVGAEQVALVTGEEKIKPKNPRFWVSTVEAMPREVATSFVAIDEIQMIADFDRGHIFTDAMLHRRGRGETLLLGAATAQPIIERLLPGVTIQTRPRLSHLAFAGEKKITRLPPRSAIIAFSAEEVYAIAELVRRQRGGAAVVMGSLSPRTRNAQVEMFQAGEVDHIVATDAIGMGLNLEIEHVAFASDRKYDGRRHRRLFPSEFAQIAGRAGRATQDGTFGTTGRCPAFDEDLVEELEAHRFDPLQLAQWRNSALDFSSVERLEASLARQGGDPNLIRARKAEDEVTLEIAMLRPAIRDLARGEPAVRRLWDLCQLPDYRKVSPHSHADLAMSLYEAIQRKGAIDADWFSREIKACDRIEGDIDALSWRLAQIRTWSYCANRPDWLRDAEHWQNVTRTLEDKVSDALHERLMQRFVDRRTSVLMRRLKENVMLETEVKATGEVLVEGQHVGRLEGFRFTPDSSAEGQEAKTLRAAASKALGNEIETRATRLSTANDDQLQLSLDGIIRYIGEPIATLQAGARLLEPRFLILADDLLAGLHREMVETRLTAWVKAHITKLLGALFALEAPESLTGIARGIAFQVSEHLGVLDRQVVANDVRSLDQNARAELRKLGLRFGAYHIFVPTLMKPGPRSLAAQLFALTKGGDPSALRDVSHLAFSGRTSIPVDPAVDKELYRVAGFRVAGPRAIRVDILERLADLIRPAIAYRPGLTEGEPPAGAADGDAFVVTGAMTSLVGCAGAEFGEILKSLGYRVETRKGPAITAEIKRPAPIAATEPVVVLEAATADAGEIAVQAGEAVAPDMTAEVVVDVAPVEEPAAEAVEVNDAGEVASSDAEPAADVAAETVAEAPAEPAEIEIWRVARQERPRGDHQRPRHHGKPRGDRPPQGAPGEGAAPRTDRPREDRRPPREGAPAGDRPDNRAKRFEKFTRPEGGAPGQGRAPQARPEGKPGEGRPPFGGKPQGGRPGQGGKPKFEREGGNQPRVFGDRKPDTHKQPDPDSPFAKLAALKAQLEGKS
;
A
#
# COMPACT_ATOMS: atom_id res chain seq x y z
N MET A 1 24.53 42.65 69.66
CA MET A 1 23.41 42.50 70.61
C MET A 1 22.56 41.32 70.17
N THR A 2 22.37 40.32 71.03
CA THR A 2 21.60 39.11 70.74
C THR A 2 20.21 39.24 71.37
N TYR A 3 19.18 39.48 70.55
CA TYR A 3 17.79 39.39 71.01
C TYR A 3 17.34 37.92 71.05
N PRO A 4 16.83 37.40 72.16
CA PRO A 4 16.31 36.04 72.23
C PRO A 4 14.96 35.96 71.51
N VAL A 5 14.93 35.31 70.35
CA VAL A 5 13.68 35.01 69.63
C VAL A 5 12.82 34.09 70.50
N ARG A 6 11.72 34.62 71.02
CA ARG A 6 10.71 33.80 71.72
C ARG A 6 9.96 32.96 70.68
N LEU A 7 10.27 31.67 70.63
CA LEU A 7 9.51 30.70 69.86
C LEU A 7 8.01 30.72 70.26
N PRO A 8 7.08 30.48 69.31
CA PRO A 8 5.65 30.38 69.60
C PRO A 8 5.32 29.35 70.69
N ALA A 9 4.20 29.52 71.39
CA ALA A 9 3.80 28.65 72.50
C ALA A 9 3.67 27.17 72.11
N GLU A 10 3.25 26.89 70.86
CA GLU A 10 3.12 25.54 70.30
C GLU A 10 4.46 24.76 70.28
N ALA A 11 5.59 25.45 70.14
CA ALA A 11 6.93 24.83 70.13
C ALA A 11 7.40 24.34 71.53
N ARG A 12 6.57 24.50 72.57
CA ARG A 12 6.84 24.02 73.94
C ARG A 12 6.17 22.69 74.27
N ASP A 13 5.24 22.20 73.46
CA ASP A 13 4.59 20.91 73.67
C ASP A 13 5.57 19.74 73.41
N PRO A 14 5.82 18.83 74.38
CA PRO A 14 6.63 17.64 74.16
C PRO A 14 6.13 16.74 73.01
N ALA A 15 4.82 16.69 72.76
CA ALA A 15 4.25 15.87 71.69
C ALA A 15 4.61 16.39 70.28
N SER A 16 4.91 17.69 70.13
CA SER A 16 5.37 18.27 68.86
C SER A 16 6.68 17.63 68.36
N ARG A 17 7.53 17.13 69.28
CA ARG A 17 8.87 16.60 68.99
C ARG A 17 8.91 15.15 68.47
N LEU A 18 7.75 14.49 68.38
CA LEU A 18 7.62 13.10 67.95
C LEU A 18 6.54 12.91 66.87
N ARG A 19 6.16 13.97 66.14
CA ARG A 19 5.09 13.97 65.12
C ARG A 19 5.25 12.92 64.01
N GLY A 20 6.47 12.46 63.73
CA GLY A 20 6.77 11.40 62.76
C GLY A 20 6.77 9.97 63.32
N ARG A 21 6.66 9.77 64.63
CA ARG A 21 6.71 8.42 65.24
C ARG A 21 5.53 7.57 64.75
N GLY A 22 5.83 6.43 64.12
CA GLY A 22 4.82 5.56 63.47
C GLY A 22 4.50 5.92 62.01
N VAL A 23 5.22 6.90 61.45
CA VAL A 23 5.17 7.25 60.02
C VAL A 23 6.43 6.70 59.32
N THR A 24 6.25 6.05 58.18
CA THR A 24 7.35 5.64 57.28
C THR A 24 7.18 6.29 55.92
N ALA A 25 8.18 7.06 55.47
CA ALA A 25 8.22 7.63 54.14
C ALA A 25 9.01 6.73 53.19
N VAL A 26 8.31 6.09 52.24
CA VAL A 26 8.89 5.28 51.17
C VAL A 26 9.10 6.17 49.95
N LEU A 27 10.34 6.56 49.68
CA LEU A 27 10.66 7.64 48.73
C LEU A 27 11.56 7.15 47.58
N GLY A 28 11.34 7.67 46.37
CA GLY A 28 12.13 7.33 45.17
C GLY A 28 11.42 7.74 43.87
N PRO A 29 12.05 7.60 42.70
CA PRO A 29 11.47 7.96 41.40
C PRO A 29 10.21 7.15 41.03
N THR A 30 9.65 7.38 39.83
CA THR A 30 8.63 6.51 39.22
C THR A 30 9.20 5.11 38.93
N ASN A 31 8.35 4.15 38.56
CA ASN A 31 8.72 2.74 38.32
C ASN A 31 9.57 2.09 39.47
N THR A 32 9.09 2.26 40.71
CA THR A 32 9.75 1.81 41.96
C THR A 32 8.89 0.87 42.83
N GLY A 33 7.67 0.54 42.41
CA GLY A 33 6.76 -0.37 43.13
C GLY A 33 6.18 0.16 44.46
N LYS A 34 6.30 1.46 44.78
CA LYS A 34 5.83 2.07 46.04
C LYS A 34 4.34 1.81 46.34
N THR A 35 3.46 2.15 45.40
CA THR A 35 2.00 1.98 45.56
C THR A 35 1.60 0.51 45.68
N HIS A 36 2.32 -0.39 45.00
CA HIS A 36 2.10 -1.84 45.15
C HIS A 36 2.48 -2.31 46.56
N LEU A 37 3.65 -1.93 47.08
CA LEU A 37 4.04 -2.19 48.46
C LEU A 37 3.00 -1.67 49.46
N ALA A 38 2.47 -0.46 49.26
CA ALA A 38 1.45 0.11 50.13
C ALA A 38 0.13 -0.69 50.11
N ILE A 39 -0.29 -1.21 48.95
CA ILE A 39 -1.46 -2.08 48.83
C ILE A 39 -1.22 -3.42 49.53
N GLU A 40 -0.09 -4.08 49.28
CA GLU A 40 0.26 -5.35 49.97
C GLU A 40 0.27 -5.18 51.49
N ARG A 41 0.89 -4.10 51.99
CA ARG A 41 0.93 -3.81 53.43
C ARG A 41 -0.45 -3.46 53.98
N MET A 42 -1.24 -2.63 53.28
CA MET A 42 -2.61 -2.29 53.70
C MET A 42 -3.49 -3.53 53.90
N LEU A 43 -3.40 -4.50 52.99
CA LEU A 43 -4.20 -5.73 53.04
C LEU A 43 -3.75 -6.70 54.16
N GLY A 44 -2.56 -6.51 54.72
CA GLY A 44 -2.08 -7.20 55.92
C GLY A 44 -2.62 -6.63 57.24
N HIS A 45 -3.36 -5.51 57.21
CA HIS A 45 -3.96 -4.89 58.40
C HIS A 45 -5.49 -5.13 58.47
N ASP A 46 -6.07 -5.07 59.67
CA ASP A 46 -7.52 -5.28 59.88
C ASP A 46 -8.39 -4.31 59.08
N SER A 47 -7.94 -3.06 58.96
CA SER A 47 -8.62 -1.99 58.21
C SER A 47 -7.59 -1.00 57.68
N GLY A 48 -7.88 -0.38 56.53
CA GLY A 48 -6.93 0.52 55.89
C GLY A 48 -7.54 1.61 55.03
N MET A 49 -6.84 2.72 54.89
CA MET A 49 -7.20 3.83 54.00
C MET A 49 -6.01 4.23 53.12
N ILE A 50 -6.25 4.50 51.84
CA ILE A 50 -5.26 5.06 50.92
C ILE A 50 -5.81 6.32 50.23
N GLY A 51 -5.05 7.41 50.34
CA GLY A 51 -5.27 8.67 49.64
C GLY A 51 -4.37 8.76 48.41
N LEU A 52 -4.98 8.95 47.24
CA LEU A 52 -4.32 8.95 45.94
C LEU A 52 -4.49 10.32 45.25
N PRO A 53 -3.54 10.78 44.42
CA PRO A 53 -3.57 12.13 43.88
C PRO A 53 -4.58 12.34 42.75
N LEU A 54 -5.19 11.28 42.21
CA LEU A 54 -6.11 11.35 41.07
C LEU A 54 -7.23 10.30 41.18
N ARG A 55 -8.44 10.65 40.71
CA ARG A 55 -9.61 9.76 40.65
C ARG A 55 -9.35 8.48 39.85
N LEU A 56 -8.52 8.55 38.80
CA LEU A 56 -8.13 7.37 38.01
C LEU A 56 -7.30 6.37 38.81
N LEU A 57 -6.31 6.84 39.59
CA LEU A 57 -5.57 5.98 40.53
C LEU A 57 -6.50 5.41 41.60
N ALA A 58 -7.41 6.21 42.15
CA ALA A 58 -8.40 5.72 43.10
C ALA A 58 -9.26 4.59 42.49
N ARG A 59 -9.65 4.69 41.22
CA ARG A 59 -10.39 3.63 40.51
C ARG A 59 -9.54 2.38 40.24
N GLU A 60 -8.32 2.54 39.75
CA GLU A 60 -7.39 1.43 39.48
C GLU A 60 -7.05 0.65 40.77
N VAL A 61 -6.73 1.37 41.84
CA VAL A 61 -6.40 0.79 43.15
C VAL A 61 -7.63 0.14 43.78
N TYR A 62 -8.82 0.74 43.67
CA TYR A 62 -10.09 0.13 44.07
C TYR A 62 -10.32 -1.20 43.33
N GLN A 63 -10.24 -1.23 42.00
CA GLN A 63 -10.42 -2.45 41.22
C GLN A 63 -9.39 -3.53 41.60
N ARG A 64 -8.11 -3.17 41.77
CA ARG A 64 -7.03 -4.08 42.19
C ARG A 64 -7.27 -4.67 43.58
N ILE A 65 -7.87 -3.91 44.51
CA ILE A 65 -8.20 -4.39 45.86
C ILE A 65 -9.48 -5.23 45.85
N VAL A 66 -10.53 -4.80 45.14
CA VAL A 66 -11.77 -5.58 44.96
C VAL A 66 -11.49 -6.96 44.36
N ALA A 67 -10.56 -7.07 43.40
CA ALA A 67 -10.11 -8.34 42.84
C ALA A 67 -9.37 -9.25 43.85
N LYS A 68 -8.91 -8.72 44.99
CA LYS A 68 -8.26 -9.49 46.08
C LYS A 68 -9.18 -9.82 47.25
N VAL A 69 -10.14 -8.94 47.61
CA VAL A 69 -10.95 -9.09 48.84
C VAL A 69 -12.47 -8.96 48.65
N GLY A 70 -12.95 -8.80 47.43
CA GLY A 70 -14.38 -8.66 47.10
C GLY A 70 -14.94 -7.26 47.32
N ALA A 71 -16.00 -6.90 46.58
CA ALA A 71 -16.55 -5.55 46.54
C ALA A 71 -17.09 -5.05 47.89
N GLU A 72 -17.78 -5.92 48.65
CA GLU A 72 -18.38 -5.58 49.95
C GLU A 72 -17.36 -5.10 51.01
N GLN A 73 -16.07 -5.39 50.82
CA GLN A 73 -15.01 -5.03 51.77
C GLN A 73 -14.35 -3.67 51.47
N VAL A 74 -14.70 -3.02 50.35
CA VAL A 74 -13.94 -1.88 49.81
C VAL A 74 -14.85 -0.70 49.50
N ALA A 75 -14.53 0.47 50.05
CA ALA A 75 -15.13 1.74 49.65
C ALA A 75 -14.26 2.48 48.63
N LEU A 76 -14.89 3.17 47.68
CA LEU A 76 -14.28 4.18 46.81
C LEU A 76 -14.89 5.54 47.15
N VAL A 77 -14.08 6.53 47.55
CA VAL A 77 -14.56 7.87 47.91
C VAL A 77 -13.79 8.93 47.13
N THR A 78 -14.47 9.61 46.21
CA THR A 78 -13.93 10.72 45.40
C THR A 78 -14.87 11.92 45.46
N GLY A 79 -14.58 13.00 44.74
CA GLY A 79 -15.43 14.20 44.76
C GLY A 79 -16.79 13.96 44.07
N GLU A 80 -16.76 13.20 42.98
CA GLU A 80 -17.88 13.04 42.04
C GLU A 80 -18.51 11.63 42.06
N GLU A 81 -17.86 10.68 42.75
CA GLU A 81 -18.27 9.27 42.81
C GLU A 81 -17.95 8.67 44.18
N LYS A 82 -18.95 8.00 44.78
CA LYS A 82 -18.87 7.37 46.10
C LYS A 82 -19.50 5.98 46.04
N ILE A 83 -18.70 4.93 46.23
CA ILE A 83 -19.15 3.56 46.42
C ILE A 83 -18.85 3.20 47.87
N LYS A 84 -19.89 2.93 48.67
CA LYS A 84 -19.77 2.59 50.09
C LYS A 84 -20.64 1.38 50.40
N PRO A 85 -20.06 0.17 50.51
CA PRO A 85 -20.73 -1.00 51.09
C PRO A 85 -21.20 -0.74 52.53
N LYS A 86 -21.94 -1.69 53.11
CA LYS A 86 -22.43 -1.55 54.49
C LYS A 86 -21.28 -1.49 55.52
N ASN A 87 -20.30 -2.39 55.42
CA ASN A 87 -19.21 -2.55 56.39
C ASN A 87 -17.81 -2.65 55.71
N PRO A 88 -17.33 -1.61 54.98
CA PRO A 88 -16.06 -1.67 54.27
C PRO A 88 -14.84 -1.59 55.21
N ARG A 89 -13.94 -2.58 55.10
CA ARG A 89 -12.65 -2.62 55.81
C ARG A 89 -11.59 -1.70 55.18
N PHE A 90 -11.63 -1.56 53.86
CA PHE A 90 -10.63 -0.83 53.08
C PHE A 90 -11.25 0.38 52.36
N TRP A 91 -10.54 1.50 52.40
CA TRP A 91 -11.03 2.80 51.92
C TRP A 91 -10.07 3.39 50.90
N VAL A 92 -10.45 3.37 49.62
CA VAL A 92 -9.68 3.95 48.52
C VAL A 92 -10.26 5.31 48.18
N SER A 93 -9.42 6.35 48.12
CA SER A 93 -9.91 7.72 47.98
C SER A 93 -8.94 8.64 47.24
N THR A 94 -9.44 9.77 46.74
CA THR A 94 -8.55 10.91 46.47
C THR A 94 -8.15 11.58 47.78
N VAL A 95 -6.97 12.21 47.86
CA VAL A 95 -6.49 12.85 49.11
C VAL A 95 -7.48 13.91 49.62
N GLU A 96 -8.12 14.65 48.72
CA GLU A 96 -9.23 15.58 48.99
C GLU A 96 -10.42 14.91 49.70
N ALA A 97 -10.75 13.68 49.29
CA ALA A 97 -11.98 12.98 49.67
C ALA A 97 -11.76 11.94 50.78
N MET A 98 -10.55 11.82 51.34
CA MET A 98 -10.23 10.94 52.48
C MET A 98 -11.20 11.22 53.65
N PRO A 99 -12.07 10.28 54.05
CA PRO A 99 -13.05 10.52 55.11
C PRO A 99 -12.39 10.95 56.42
N ARG A 100 -12.87 12.03 57.05
CA ARG A 100 -12.24 12.60 58.26
C ARG A 100 -12.53 11.81 59.54
N GLU A 101 -13.71 11.19 59.63
CA GLU A 101 -14.20 10.47 60.82
C GLU A 101 -13.80 8.98 60.85
N VAL A 102 -13.27 8.44 59.75
CA VAL A 102 -12.98 7.00 59.61
C VAL A 102 -11.54 6.69 60.04
N ALA A 103 -11.37 6.28 61.30
CA ALA A 103 -10.09 5.81 61.83
C ALA A 103 -9.83 4.33 61.46
N THR A 104 -8.71 4.06 60.79
CA THR A 104 -8.29 2.73 60.31
C THR A 104 -6.94 2.29 60.92
N SER A 105 -6.60 1.01 60.84
CA SER A 105 -5.32 0.49 61.35
C SER A 105 -4.12 0.97 60.51
N PHE A 106 -4.30 1.06 59.19
CA PHE A 106 -3.29 1.51 58.23
C PHE A 106 -3.74 2.76 57.46
N VAL A 107 -2.87 3.74 57.27
CA VAL A 107 -3.10 4.88 56.36
C VAL A 107 -1.93 5.02 55.38
N ALA A 108 -2.20 5.24 54.10
CA ALA A 108 -1.19 5.65 53.11
C ALA A 108 -1.60 6.91 52.35
N ILE A 109 -0.61 7.74 52.00
CA ILE A 109 -0.76 8.92 51.12
C ILE A 109 0.27 8.78 49.99
N ASP A 110 -0.19 8.80 48.73
CA ASP A 110 0.66 8.62 47.53
C ASP A 110 1.00 9.94 46.82
N GLU A 111 2.11 9.95 46.09
CA GLU A 111 2.76 11.11 45.44
C GLU A 111 2.94 12.32 46.40
N ILE A 112 3.46 12.09 47.61
CA ILE A 112 3.60 13.07 48.69
C ILE A 112 4.38 14.35 48.32
N GLN A 113 5.21 14.34 47.26
CA GLN A 113 5.84 15.54 46.70
C GLN A 113 4.84 16.61 46.25
N MET A 114 3.56 16.24 46.05
CA MET A 114 2.45 17.16 45.80
C MET A 114 2.26 18.21 46.90
N ILE A 115 2.85 18.07 48.10
CA ILE A 115 2.90 19.16 49.11
C ILE A 115 3.48 20.48 48.58
N ALA A 116 4.27 20.46 47.51
CA ALA A 116 4.79 21.66 46.85
C ALA A 116 3.84 22.26 45.78
N ASP A 117 2.80 21.54 45.36
CA ASP A 117 1.85 21.98 44.33
C ASP A 117 1.06 23.21 44.77
N PHE A 118 1.01 24.23 43.93
CA PHE A 118 0.50 25.55 44.32
C PHE A 118 -1.00 25.62 44.59
N ASP A 119 -1.78 24.69 44.03
CA ASP A 119 -3.24 24.78 44.01
C ASP A 119 -3.87 23.67 44.88
N ARG A 120 -3.23 22.51 44.99
CA ARG A 120 -3.67 21.35 45.82
C ARG A 120 -2.73 20.99 46.97
N GLY A 121 -1.50 21.49 47.00
CA GLY A 121 -0.47 21.00 47.94
C GLY A 121 -0.82 21.17 49.42
N HIS A 122 -1.60 22.19 49.77
CA HIS A 122 -2.11 22.37 51.14
C HIS A 122 -2.97 21.20 51.64
N ILE A 123 -3.63 20.48 50.73
CA ILE A 123 -4.46 19.31 51.04
C ILE A 123 -3.59 18.10 51.36
N PHE A 124 -2.48 17.92 50.60
CA PHE A 124 -1.46 16.92 50.90
C PHE A 124 -0.72 17.24 52.21
N THR A 125 -0.46 18.52 52.49
CA THR A 125 0.19 18.97 53.73
C THR A 125 -0.72 18.75 54.95
N ASP A 126 -2.01 19.11 54.88
CA ASP A 126 -3.00 18.79 55.92
C ASP A 126 -3.09 17.27 56.14
N ALA A 127 -3.09 16.49 55.05
CA ALA A 127 -3.12 15.03 55.13
C ALA A 127 -1.86 14.45 55.80
N MET A 128 -0.68 14.92 55.38
CA MET A 128 0.63 14.52 55.91
C MET A 128 0.79 14.83 57.40
N LEU A 129 0.36 16.01 57.84
CA LEU A 129 0.48 16.45 59.22
C LEU A 129 -0.52 15.72 60.13
N HIS A 130 -1.76 15.51 59.68
CA HIS A 130 -2.87 15.14 60.57
C HIS A 130 -3.45 13.73 60.40
N ARG A 131 -3.20 13.02 59.29
CA ARG A 131 -3.72 11.63 59.11
C ARG A 131 -2.74 10.60 59.66
N ARG A 132 -3.26 9.68 60.47
CA ARG A 132 -2.50 8.55 61.03
C ARG A 132 -3.35 7.29 61.04
N GLY A 133 -2.76 6.15 60.69
CA GLY A 133 -3.31 4.84 61.01
C GLY A 133 -3.00 4.48 62.46
N ARG A 134 -3.84 3.66 63.10
CA ARG A 134 -3.66 3.24 64.50
C ARG A 134 -2.40 2.39 64.72
N GLY A 135 -1.99 1.62 63.71
CA GLY A 135 -0.79 0.79 63.71
C GLY A 135 0.31 1.30 62.77
N GLU A 136 -0.06 1.78 61.58
CA GLU A 136 0.93 2.23 60.58
C GLU A 136 0.44 3.41 59.73
N THR A 137 1.37 4.33 59.42
CA THR A 137 1.16 5.40 58.43
C THR A 137 2.29 5.38 57.39
N LEU A 138 1.97 5.32 56.11
CA LEU A 138 2.92 5.44 55.00
C LEU A 138 2.76 6.76 54.24
N LEU A 139 3.89 7.38 53.91
CA LEU A 139 3.99 8.44 52.91
C LEU A 139 4.76 7.88 51.71
N LEU A 140 4.25 8.02 50.49
CA LEU A 140 4.88 7.48 49.28
C LEU A 140 5.13 8.63 48.31
N GLY A 141 6.30 8.69 47.67
CA GLY A 141 6.54 9.70 46.63
C GLY A 141 8.00 9.83 46.18
N ALA A 142 8.37 11.00 45.70
CA ALA A 142 9.71 11.33 45.20
C ALA A 142 10.72 11.61 46.33
N ALA A 143 12.00 11.29 46.09
CA ALA A 143 13.09 11.54 47.04
C ALA A 143 13.30 13.03 47.36
N THR A 144 12.93 13.94 46.45
CA THR A 144 12.95 15.40 46.67
C THR A 144 12.11 15.85 47.86
N ALA A 145 11.11 15.07 48.29
CA ALA A 145 10.30 15.36 49.47
C ALA A 145 10.98 14.97 50.80
N GLN A 146 12.11 14.25 50.80
CA GLN A 146 12.73 13.76 52.03
C GLN A 146 13.06 14.89 53.05
N PRO A 147 13.77 15.98 52.69
CA PRO A 147 14.23 16.93 53.71
C PRO A 147 13.10 17.79 54.30
N ILE A 148 12.01 17.99 53.56
CA ILE A 148 10.81 18.69 54.05
C ILE A 148 9.97 17.76 54.95
N ILE A 149 9.90 16.46 54.64
CA ILE A 149 9.26 15.46 55.50
C ILE A 149 10.01 15.30 56.83
N GLU A 150 11.34 15.20 56.80
CA GLU A 150 12.18 15.08 58.01
C GLU A 150 12.06 16.30 58.94
N ARG A 151 11.97 17.51 58.38
CA ARG A 151 11.76 18.76 59.15
C ARG A 151 10.37 18.82 59.79
N LEU A 152 9.31 18.55 59.02
CA LEU A 152 7.92 18.70 59.47
C LEU A 152 7.43 17.52 60.34
N LEU A 153 8.03 16.33 60.19
CA LEU A 153 7.71 15.12 60.95
C LEU A 153 8.95 14.53 61.65
N PRO A 154 9.50 15.18 62.69
CA PRO A 154 10.60 14.62 63.47
C PRO A 154 10.30 13.21 63.99
N GLY A 155 11.22 12.28 63.75
CA GLY A 155 11.08 10.86 64.12
C GLY A 155 10.41 9.97 63.06
N VAL A 156 10.24 10.45 61.83
CA VAL A 156 9.81 9.66 60.66
C VAL A 156 10.90 8.67 60.20
N THR A 157 10.52 7.46 59.80
CA THR A 157 11.42 6.48 59.18
C THR A 157 11.48 6.71 57.67
N ILE A 158 12.69 6.82 57.08
CA ILE A 158 12.85 6.92 55.61
C ILE A 158 13.24 5.56 55.01
N GLN A 159 12.65 5.19 53.87
CA GLN A 159 13.02 4.02 53.08
C GLN A 159 13.18 4.38 51.59
N THR A 160 14.39 4.27 51.04
CA THR A 160 14.68 4.70 49.66
C THR A 160 14.53 3.58 48.62
N ARG A 161 13.63 3.82 47.67
CA ARG A 161 13.30 3.07 46.45
C ARG A 161 14.21 3.33 45.23
N PRO A 162 15.24 2.55 44.85
CA PRO A 162 15.88 2.73 43.53
C PRO A 162 14.93 2.31 42.39
N ARG A 163 15.08 2.92 41.22
CA ARG A 163 14.28 2.62 40.02
C ARG A 163 14.56 1.20 39.51
N LEU A 164 13.54 0.54 38.95
CA LEU A 164 13.62 -0.87 38.50
C LEU A 164 14.21 -1.06 37.09
N SER A 165 14.38 0.00 36.32
CA SER A 165 14.97 -0.01 34.96
C SER A 165 15.68 1.30 34.66
N HIS A 166 16.54 1.32 33.65
CA HIS A 166 17.23 2.53 33.19
C HIS A 166 16.29 3.46 32.40
N LEU A 167 16.70 4.73 32.32
CA LEU A 167 16.10 5.75 31.46
C LEU A 167 17.25 6.40 30.69
N ALA A 168 17.19 6.38 29.36
CA ALA A 168 18.26 6.90 28.51
C ALA A 168 17.77 7.97 27.52
N PHE A 169 18.57 8.99 27.29
CA PHE A 169 18.30 10.05 26.33
C PHE A 169 18.57 9.58 24.90
N ALA A 170 17.56 9.74 24.04
CA ALA A 170 17.58 9.28 22.66
C ALA A 170 17.65 10.43 21.63
N GLY A 171 17.97 11.64 22.07
CA GLY A 171 18.14 12.82 21.23
C GLY A 171 16.84 13.43 20.68
N GLU A 172 17.00 14.37 19.74
CA GLU A 172 15.88 14.91 18.97
C GLU A 172 15.45 13.92 17.87
N LYS A 173 14.15 13.65 17.77
CA LYS A 173 13.56 12.83 16.70
C LYS A 173 12.34 13.53 16.13
N LYS A 174 12.27 13.68 14.80
CA LYS A 174 11.05 14.11 14.11
C LYS A 174 9.90 13.13 14.39
N ILE A 175 8.66 13.63 14.44
CA ILE A 175 7.46 12.82 14.74
C ILE A 175 7.35 11.57 13.83
N THR A 176 7.68 11.71 12.54
CA THR A 176 7.76 10.60 11.56
C THR A 176 8.78 9.50 11.87
N ARG A 177 9.71 9.74 12.80
CA ARG A 177 10.84 8.87 13.17
C ARG A 177 10.82 8.43 14.63
N LEU A 178 9.74 8.72 15.36
CA LEU A 178 9.53 8.16 16.70
C LEU A 178 9.33 6.64 16.62
N PRO A 179 9.84 5.86 17.60
CA PRO A 179 9.62 4.42 17.67
C PRO A 179 8.14 4.08 17.96
N PRO A 180 7.70 2.82 17.80
CA PRO A 180 6.44 2.36 18.38
C PRO A 180 6.42 2.56 19.91
N ARG A 181 5.22 2.42 20.51
CA ARG A 181 4.96 2.67 21.94
C ARG A 181 5.48 4.04 22.42
N SER A 182 5.39 5.06 21.56
CA SER A 182 5.81 6.44 21.87
C SER A 182 4.69 7.27 22.48
N ALA A 183 4.98 7.96 23.58
CA ALA A 183 4.15 9.02 24.14
C ALA A 183 4.68 10.40 23.73
N ILE A 184 3.88 11.18 23.00
CA ILE A 184 4.23 12.53 22.56
C ILE A 184 3.56 13.55 23.48
N ILE A 185 4.36 14.42 24.11
CA ILE A 185 3.92 15.29 25.21
C ILE A 185 3.79 16.74 24.74
N ALA A 186 2.60 17.32 24.87
CA ALA A 186 2.33 18.75 24.63
C ALA A 186 1.47 19.35 25.74
N PHE A 187 1.46 20.67 25.88
CA PHE A 187 0.90 21.35 27.07
C PHE A 187 -0.31 22.24 26.75
N SER A 188 -0.87 22.08 25.54
CA SER A 188 -2.13 22.67 25.10
C SER A 188 -2.97 21.65 24.33
N ALA A 189 -4.30 21.76 24.39
CA ALA A 189 -5.19 20.87 23.64
C ALA A 189 -5.05 21.05 22.12
N GLU A 190 -4.78 22.28 21.67
CA GLU A 190 -4.50 22.59 20.26
C GLU A 190 -3.29 21.83 19.73
N GLU A 191 -2.15 21.86 20.44
CA GLU A 191 -0.96 21.09 20.07
C GLU A 191 -1.21 19.58 20.11
N VAL A 192 -1.93 19.08 21.12
CA VAL A 192 -2.28 17.64 21.21
C VAL A 192 -3.11 17.21 19.99
N TYR A 193 -4.15 17.97 19.61
CA TYR A 193 -4.94 17.67 18.41
C TYR A 193 -4.14 17.81 17.11
N ALA A 194 -3.29 18.84 16.99
CA ALA A 194 -2.47 19.06 15.80
C ALA A 194 -1.42 17.96 15.61
N ILE A 195 -0.83 17.46 16.70
CA ILE A 195 0.12 16.35 16.70
C ILE A 195 -0.62 15.03 16.43
N ALA A 196 -1.78 14.78 17.04
CA ALA A 196 -2.56 13.57 16.79
C ALA A 196 -3.03 13.47 15.33
N GLU A 197 -3.49 14.58 14.74
CA GLU A 197 -3.81 14.68 13.31
C GLU A 197 -2.59 14.39 12.42
N LEU A 198 -1.42 14.94 12.77
CA LEU A 198 -0.17 14.70 12.03
C LEU A 198 0.28 13.24 12.12
N VAL A 199 0.19 12.62 13.30
CA VAL A 199 0.52 11.20 13.51
C VAL A 199 -0.46 10.31 12.75
N ARG A 200 -1.78 10.56 12.81
CA ARG A 200 -2.78 9.83 12.03
C ARG A 200 -2.41 9.80 10.54
N ARG A 201 -2.13 10.97 9.95
CA ARG A 201 -1.74 11.12 8.52
C ARG A 201 -0.41 10.44 8.13
N GLN A 202 0.37 9.95 9.10
CA GLN A 202 1.72 9.41 8.87
C GLN A 202 1.93 8.01 9.45
N ARG A 203 1.03 7.53 10.31
CA ARG A 203 1.12 6.27 11.09
C ARG A 203 -0.22 5.53 11.21
N GLY A 204 -1.29 5.99 10.55
CA GLY A 204 -2.64 5.40 10.62
C GLY A 204 -3.48 5.87 11.82
N GLY A 205 -2.89 6.10 12.99
CA GLY A 205 -3.65 6.63 14.13
C GLY A 205 -2.81 6.98 15.35
N ALA A 206 -3.42 7.71 16.28
CA ALA A 206 -2.87 7.99 17.61
C ALA A 206 -3.97 8.03 18.67
N ALA A 207 -3.68 7.50 19.85
CA ALA A 207 -4.52 7.71 21.03
C ALA A 207 -4.32 9.14 21.58
N VAL A 208 -5.36 9.73 22.17
CA VAL A 208 -5.36 11.10 22.71
C VAL A 208 -5.73 11.10 24.18
N VAL A 209 -4.83 11.61 25.04
CA VAL A 209 -5.01 11.62 26.51
C VAL A 209 -4.75 12.99 27.11
N MET A 210 -5.82 13.64 27.58
CA MET A 210 -5.76 14.96 28.21
C MET A 210 -6.50 14.99 29.54
N GLY A 211 -6.09 15.92 30.43
CA GLY A 211 -6.70 16.11 31.75
C GLY A 211 -8.21 16.43 31.72
N SER A 212 -8.72 17.02 30.64
CA SER A 212 -10.14 17.37 30.43
C SER A 212 -11.04 16.15 30.14
N LEU A 213 -10.53 15.13 29.45
CA LEU A 213 -11.29 13.96 29.02
C LEU A 213 -11.88 13.22 30.23
N SER A 214 -13.08 12.63 30.07
CA SER A 214 -13.68 11.83 31.14
C SER A 214 -12.78 10.63 31.51
N PRO A 215 -12.93 10.07 32.73
CA PRO A 215 -12.25 8.83 33.08
C PRO A 215 -12.51 7.71 32.06
N ARG A 216 -13.74 7.63 31.54
CA ARG A 216 -14.18 6.61 30.58
C ARG A 216 -13.57 6.81 29.18
N THR A 217 -13.68 8.02 28.61
CA THR A 217 -13.04 8.39 27.34
C THR A 217 -11.53 8.15 27.39
N ARG A 218 -10.89 8.52 28.50
CA ARG A 218 -9.43 8.39 28.71
C ARG A 218 -9.01 6.93 28.86
N ASN A 219 -9.77 6.13 29.61
CA ASN A 219 -9.51 4.69 29.74
C ASN A 219 -9.63 3.97 28.38
N ALA A 220 -10.65 4.26 27.57
CA ALA A 220 -10.79 3.66 26.25
C ALA A 220 -9.65 4.05 25.29
N GLN A 221 -9.16 5.30 25.35
CA GLN A 221 -7.98 5.75 24.58
C GLN A 221 -6.67 5.09 25.07
N VAL A 222 -6.55 4.80 26.37
CA VAL A 222 -5.44 4.04 26.97
C VAL A 222 -5.50 2.56 26.57
N GLU A 223 -6.68 1.95 26.65
CA GLU A 223 -6.95 0.55 26.27
C GLU A 223 -6.59 0.30 24.80
N MET A 224 -6.95 1.22 23.90
CA MET A 224 -6.60 1.20 22.49
C MET A 224 -5.08 1.18 22.23
N PHE A 225 -4.33 2.01 22.95
CA PHE A 225 -2.86 2.04 22.88
C PHE A 225 -2.21 0.79 23.51
N GLN A 226 -2.85 0.19 24.52
CA GLN A 226 -2.38 -1.05 25.16
C GLN A 226 -2.72 -2.29 24.33
N ALA A 227 -3.83 -2.30 23.60
CA ALA A 227 -4.24 -3.35 22.66
C ALA A 227 -3.46 -3.31 21.33
N GLY A 228 -2.61 -2.31 21.11
CA GLY A 228 -1.84 -2.15 19.87
C GLY A 228 -2.68 -1.72 18.66
N GLU A 229 -3.89 -1.18 18.87
CA GLU A 229 -4.67 -0.55 17.79
C GLU A 229 -4.02 0.76 17.29
N VAL A 230 -3.17 1.39 18.12
CA VAL A 230 -2.34 2.56 17.77
C VAL A 230 -0.97 2.48 18.43
N ASP A 231 0.10 2.66 17.65
CA ASP A 231 1.49 2.63 18.13
C ASP A 231 1.91 3.86 18.97
N HIS A 232 1.12 4.94 18.92
CA HIS A 232 1.48 6.25 19.45
C HIS A 232 0.35 6.84 20.30
N ILE A 233 0.70 7.53 21.37
CA ILE A 233 -0.23 8.26 22.24
C ILE A 233 0.22 9.72 22.35
N VAL A 234 -0.70 10.67 22.16
CA VAL A 234 -0.44 12.11 22.27
C VAL A 234 -1.13 12.64 23.51
N ALA A 235 -0.39 13.29 24.41
CA ALA A 235 -0.88 13.56 25.75
C ALA A 235 -0.38 14.86 26.39
N THR A 236 -1.12 15.30 27.41
CA THR A 236 -0.69 16.32 28.38
C THR A 236 0.04 15.71 29.58
N ASP A 237 0.60 16.54 30.47
CA ASP A 237 1.19 16.13 31.76
C ASP A 237 0.29 15.24 32.64
N ALA A 238 -1.02 15.21 32.38
CA ALA A 238 -1.95 14.21 32.89
C ALA A 238 -1.56 12.73 32.64
N ILE A 239 -0.59 12.44 31.76
CA ILE A 239 0.01 11.10 31.60
C ILE A 239 1.12 10.81 32.63
N GLY A 240 1.78 11.85 33.14
CA GLY A 240 2.83 11.77 34.16
C GLY A 240 2.31 11.34 35.53
N MET A 241 1.00 11.32 35.75
CA MET A 241 0.37 10.82 36.97
C MET A 241 -0.84 9.95 36.62
N GLY A 242 -0.86 8.72 37.12
CA GLY A 242 -2.10 7.96 37.28
C GLY A 242 -2.71 7.28 36.05
N LEU A 243 -1.88 6.84 35.10
CA LEU A 243 -2.25 5.87 34.09
C LEU A 243 -1.20 4.74 34.03
N ASN A 244 -1.65 3.48 33.96
CA ASN A 244 -0.80 2.31 33.76
C ASN A 244 -0.63 2.04 32.24
N LEU A 245 0.36 2.68 31.65
CA LEU A 245 0.70 2.63 30.23
C LEU A 245 2.04 1.91 30.01
N GLU A 246 2.17 1.22 28.87
CA GLU A 246 3.42 0.59 28.43
C GLU A 246 4.05 1.45 27.34
N ILE A 247 4.94 2.35 27.77
CA ILE A 247 5.60 3.34 26.92
C ILE A 247 7.09 2.99 26.87
N GLU A 248 7.63 2.86 25.67
CA GLU A 248 9.07 2.63 25.44
C GLU A 248 9.81 3.97 25.29
N HIS A 249 9.12 5.00 24.80
CA HIS A 249 9.71 6.30 24.48
C HIS A 249 8.80 7.48 24.86
N VAL A 250 9.34 8.48 25.56
CA VAL A 250 8.67 9.77 25.82
C VAL A 250 9.31 10.88 24.98
N ALA A 251 8.53 11.49 24.09
CA ALA A 251 8.98 12.57 23.21
C ALA A 251 8.30 13.89 23.58
N PHE A 252 9.04 14.86 24.12
CA PHE A 252 8.52 16.18 24.45
C PHE A 252 8.40 17.03 23.17
N ALA A 253 7.18 17.48 22.86
CA ALA A 253 6.89 18.36 21.72
C ALA A 253 6.94 19.87 22.07
N SER A 254 6.97 20.19 23.36
CA SER A 254 7.17 21.51 23.96
C SER A 254 7.86 21.36 25.33
N ASP A 255 8.57 22.39 25.78
CA ASP A 255 9.25 22.51 27.07
C ASP A 255 8.54 23.45 28.05
N ARG A 256 7.38 24.00 27.67
CA ARG A 256 6.67 25.07 28.39
C ARG A 256 5.20 24.75 28.63
N LYS A 257 4.69 25.06 29.83
CA LYS A 257 3.28 24.93 30.20
C LYS A 257 2.71 26.18 30.87
N TYR A 258 1.39 26.29 30.86
CA TYR A 258 0.65 27.32 31.61
C TYR A 258 0.48 26.89 33.07
N ASP A 259 0.95 27.70 34.02
CA ASP A 259 0.95 27.39 35.47
C ASP A 259 -0.25 28.00 36.23
N GLY A 260 -1.39 28.16 35.54
CA GLY A 260 -2.56 28.89 36.02
C GLY A 260 -2.44 30.41 35.87
N ARG A 261 -1.23 30.97 35.69
CA ARG A 261 -1.00 32.42 35.52
C ARG A 261 -0.08 32.81 34.36
N ARG A 262 0.89 31.96 33.97
CA ARG A 262 1.88 32.28 32.91
C ARG A 262 2.43 31.03 32.21
N HIS A 263 2.92 31.21 30.98
CA HIS A 263 3.63 30.17 30.23
C HIS A 263 5.12 30.10 30.61
N ARG A 264 5.46 29.26 31.60
CA ARG A 264 6.84 29.02 32.07
C ARG A 264 7.45 27.74 31.45
N ARG A 265 8.78 27.60 31.52
CA ARG A 265 9.45 26.29 31.34
C ARG A 265 9.00 25.31 32.43
N LEU A 266 9.03 24.03 32.12
CA LEU A 266 8.91 22.94 33.10
C LEU A 266 10.12 22.94 34.05
N PHE A 267 9.91 22.45 35.27
CA PHE A 267 11.02 22.12 36.18
C PHE A 267 11.58 20.71 35.87
N PRO A 268 12.85 20.41 36.20
CA PRO A 268 13.43 19.07 35.99
C PRO A 268 12.61 17.93 36.61
N SER A 269 12.02 18.16 37.79
CA SER A 269 11.12 17.21 38.45
C SER A 269 9.79 16.98 37.69
N GLU A 270 9.30 17.97 36.94
CA GLU A 270 8.12 17.82 36.08
C GLU A 270 8.47 17.06 34.79
N PHE A 271 9.65 17.30 34.21
CA PHE A 271 10.19 16.45 33.14
C PHE A 271 10.34 15.00 33.63
N ALA A 272 10.92 14.79 34.82
CA ALA A 272 11.18 13.46 35.39
C ALA A 272 9.89 12.65 35.64
N GLN A 273 8.84 13.29 36.15
CA GLN A 273 7.54 12.67 36.40
C GLN A 273 6.86 12.16 35.09
N ILE A 274 7.18 12.79 33.95
CA ILE A 274 6.64 12.45 32.63
C ILE A 274 7.58 11.49 31.87
N ALA A 275 8.88 11.81 31.76
CA ALA A 275 9.90 10.96 31.14
C ALA A 275 10.04 9.61 31.88
N GLY A 276 9.87 9.61 33.19
CA GLY A 276 9.78 8.44 34.05
C GLY A 276 8.53 7.56 33.85
N ARG A 277 7.70 7.84 32.83
CA ARG A 277 6.68 6.91 32.31
C ARG A 277 7.21 6.00 31.19
N ALA A 278 8.36 6.32 30.57
CA ALA A 278 9.05 5.42 29.67
C ALA A 278 9.80 4.33 30.48
N GLY A 279 9.67 3.08 30.04
CA GLY A 279 10.20 1.90 30.72
C GLY A 279 9.32 1.46 31.90
N ARG A 280 9.10 0.14 32.06
CA ARG A 280 8.18 -0.42 33.04
C ARG A 280 8.70 -1.73 33.62
N ALA A 281 8.58 -1.89 34.94
CA ALA A 281 9.27 -2.96 35.68
C ALA A 281 10.77 -2.97 35.31
N THR A 282 11.28 -4.08 34.76
CA THR A 282 12.67 -4.25 34.32
C THR A 282 12.93 -3.87 32.85
N GLN A 283 11.94 -3.34 32.13
CA GLN A 283 12.15 -2.83 30.78
C GLN A 283 12.66 -1.38 30.84
N ASP A 284 13.78 -1.13 30.18
CA ASP A 284 14.37 0.21 30.06
C ASP A 284 13.49 1.14 29.24
N GLY A 285 13.58 2.44 29.55
CA GLY A 285 12.85 3.50 28.85
C GLY A 285 13.79 4.45 28.14
N THR A 286 13.26 5.15 27.13
CA THR A 286 13.97 6.27 26.50
C THR A 286 13.17 7.55 26.53
N PHE A 287 13.85 8.70 26.48
CA PHE A 287 13.21 10.00 26.36
C PHE A 287 13.94 10.90 25.35
N GLY A 288 13.27 11.92 24.83
CA GLY A 288 13.83 12.81 23.81
C GLY A 288 12.92 13.98 23.47
N THR A 289 13.30 14.74 22.44
CA THR A 289 12.59 15.94 22.00
C THR A 289 12.04 15.77 20.58
N THR A 290 10.95 16.47 20.26
CA THR A 290 10.29 16.40 18.95
C THR A 290 9.52 17.68 18.62
N GLY A 291 8.97 17.75 17.40
CA GLY A 291 8.03 18.80 16.98
C GLY A 291 8.63 20.20 16.97
N ARG A 292 8.35 20.98 18.03
CA ARG A 292 8.85 22.35 18.24
C ARG A 292 9.65 22.51 19.54
N CYS A 293 9.87 21.43 20.28
CA CYS A 293 10.66 21.46 21.51
C CYS A 293 12.13 21.72 21.15
N PRO A 294 12.82 22.68 21.80
CA PRO A 294 14.28 22.77 21.74
C PRO A 294 14.94 21.46 22.17
N ALA A 295 16.18 21.21 21.74
CA ALA A 295 17.00 20.19 22.36
C ALA A 295 17.17 20.46 23.87
N PHE A 296 17.34 19.42 24.67
CA PHE A 296 17.63 19.56 26.10
C PHE A 296 19.09 19.92 26.34
N ASP A 297 19.29 20.76 27.35
CA ASP A 297 20.58 21.15 27.88
C ASP A 297 21.25 19.94 28.58
N GLU A 298 22.59 19.80 28.50
CA GLU A 298 23.31 18.57 28.94
C GLU A 298 23.11 18.27 30.44
N ASP A 299 23.12 19.31 31.28
CA ASP A 299 22.82 19.21 32.72
C ASP A 299 21.44 18.59 32.98
N LEU A 300 20.41 19.00 32.23
CA LEU A 300 19.04 18.49 32.36
C LEU A 300 18.95 17.02 31.92
N VAL A 301 19.79 16.59 30.97
CA VAL A 301 19.87 15.17 30.60
C VAL A 301 20.47 14.36 31.74
N GLU A 302 21.58 14.81 32.35
CA GLU A 302 22.19 14.10 33.49
C GLU A 302 21.23 14.03 34.69
N GLU A 303 20.54 15.13 35.04
CA GLU A 303 19.53 15.16 36.10
C GLU A 303 18.43 14.11 35.88
N LEU A 304 17.95 13.97 34.64
CA LEU A 304 16.88 13.04 34.28
C LEU A 304 17.32 11.58 34.24
N GLU A 305 18.52 11.27 33.75
CA GLU A 305 19.08 9.92 33.76
C GLU A 305 19.48 9.47 35.17
N ALA A 306 20.19 10.33 35.92
CA ALA A 306 20.59 10.06 37.30
C ALA A 306 19.44 10.17 38.32
N HIS A 307 18.27 10.67 37.90
CA HIS A 307 17.10 10.96 38.74
C HIS A 307 17.44 11.88 39.94
N ARG A 308 18.30 12.88 39.69
CA ARG A 308 18.93 13.77 40.67
C ARG A 308 18.33 15.17 40.52
N PHE A 309 17.59 15.65 41.53
CA PHE A 309 16.86 16.93 41.46
C PHE A 309 16.91 17.68 42.79
N ASP A 310 16.68 19.00 42.73
CA ASP A 310 16.61 19.85 43.91
C ASP A 310 15.57 19.37 44.95
N PRO A 311 15.94 19.28 46.24
CA PRO A 311 15.02 18.92 47.31
C PRO A 311 14.03 20.06 47.63
N LEU A 312 12.79 19.68 47.89
CA LEU A 312 11.71 20.60 48.29
C LEU A 312 12.06 21.29 49.61
N GLN A 313 12.05 22.62 49.63
CA GLN A 313 12.38 23.42 50.83
C GLN A 313 11.14 23.87 51.62
N LEU A 314 9.98 23.95 50.96
CA LEU A 314 8.73 24.49 51.50
C LEU A 314 7.56 23.60 51.08
N ALA A 315 6.58 23.47 51.96
CA ALA A 315 5.28 22.88 51.65
C ALA A 315 4.19 23.96 51.64
N GLN A 316 3.27 23.90 50.67
CA GLN A 316 2.08 24.76 50.66
C GLN A 316 1.17 24.39 51.83
N TRP A 317 0.61 25.37 52.52
CA TRP A 317 -0.21 25.17 53.71
C TRP A 317 -1.41 26.12 53.74
N ARG A 318 -2.55 25.61 54.21
CA ARG A 318 -3.76 26.38 54.49
C ARG A 318 -4.31 25.91 55.83
N ASN A 319 -4.79 26.84 56.65
CA ASN A 319 -5.43 26.50 57.91
C ASN A 319 -6.65 25.59 57.67
N SER A 320 -6.70 24.42 58.30
CA SER A 320 -7.82 23.49 58.24
C SER A 320 -8.79 23.61 59.43
N ALA A 321 -8.44 24.39 60.46
CA ALA A 321 -9.30 24.75 61.59
C ALA A 321 -10.01 26.10 61.32
N LEU A 322 -11.06 26.04 60.48
CA LEU A 322 -11.83 27.20 60.04
C LEU A 322 -12.88 27.64 61.06
N ASP A 323 -13.07 28.96 61.18
CA ASP A 323 -14.04 29.59 62.10
C ASP A 323 -15.28 30.02 61.30
N PHE A 324 -16.40 29.34 61.50
CA PHE A 324 -17.65 29.59 60.78
C PHE A 324 -18.61 30.55 61.50
N SER A 325 -18.20 31.18 62.62
CA SER A 325 -19.09 32.03 63.42
C SER A 325 -19.61 33.27 62.69
N SER A 326 -18.83 33.81 61.75
CA SER A 326 -19.24 34.85 60.79
C SER A 326 -18.38 34.77 59.52
N VAL A 327 -18.79 35.43 58.43
CA VAL A 327 -18.05 35.41 57.16
C VAL A 327 -16.66 36.06 57.31
N GLU A 328 -16.58 37.15 58.07
CA GLU A 328 -15.34 37.86 58.40
C GLU A 328 -14.41 37.02 59.29
N ARG A 329 -14.97 36.15 60.15
CA ARG A 329 -14.19 35.17 60.94
C ARG A 329 -13.68 34.02 60.06
N LEU A 330 -14.46 33.58 59.09
CA LEU A 330 -14.04 32.57 58.11
C LEU A 330 -12.86 33.10 57.29
N GLU A 331 -12.98 34.30 56.71
CA GLU A 331 -11.88 34.98 56.01
C GLU A 331 -10.63 35.08 56.90
N ALA A 332 -10.76 35.62 58.11
CA ALA A 332 -9.65 35.75 59.05
C ALA A 332 -9.03 34.38 59.46
N SER A 333 -9.80 33.30 59.45
CA SER A 333 -9.31 31.94 59.70
C SER A 333 -8.58 31.35 58.48
N LEU A 334 -9.00 31.66 57.25
CA LEU A 334 -8.30 31.32 56.00
C LEU A 334 -7.02 32.15 55.83
N ALA A 335 -7.02 33.41 56.28
CA ALA A 335 -5.90 34.35 56.19
C ALA A 335 -4.71 34.02 57.10
N ARG A 336 -4.84 33.05 58.02
CA ARG A 336 -3.76 32.61 58.90
C ARG A 336 -2.53 32.12 58.12
N GLN A 337 -1.36 32.27 58.73
CA GLN A 337 -0.08 31.74 58.25
C GLN A 337 0.32 30.51 59.09
N GLY A 338 1.22 29.68 58.56
CA GLY A 338 1.75 28.52 59.28
C GLY A 338 2.67 28.95 60.43
N GLY A 339 2.64 28.23 61.55
CA GLY A 339 3.53 28.48 62.70
C GLY A 339 4.96 27.93 62.52
N ASP A 340 5.26 27.31 61.39
CA ASP A 340 6.51 26.64 61.07
C ASP A 340 7.17 27.29 59.82
N PRO A 341 8.48 27.60 59.85
CA PRO A 341 9.15 28.33 58.77
C PRO A 341 9.25 27.55 57.44
N ASN A 342 9.00 26.24 57.44
CA ASN A 342 8.96 25.41 56.24
C ASN A 342 7.53 25.29 55.63
N LEU A 343 6.51 25.91 56.25
CA LEU A 343 5.14 25.98 55.74
C LEU A 343 4.85 27.37 55.14
N ILE A 344 4.71 27.45 53.82
CA ILE A 344 4.30 28.69 53.15
C ILE A 344 2.78 28.72 52.97
N ARG A 345 2.14 29.87 53.22
CA ARG A 345 0.70 30.03 52.95
C ARG A 345 0.44 29.77 51.48
N ALA A 346 -0.48 28.84 51.19
CA ALA A 346 -0.92 28.51 49.85
C ALA A 346 -1.46 29.76 49.12
N ARG A 347 -1.49 29.70 47.79
CA ARG A 347 -2.11 30.74 46.98
C ARG A 347 -3.61 30.79 47.28
N LYS A 348 -4.20 31.98 47.14
CA LYS A 348 -5.67 32.11 47.10
C LYS A 348 -6.20 31.23 45.95
N ALA A 349 -6.94 30.19 46.30
CA ALA A 349 -7.57 29.27 45.36
C ALA A 349 -8.96 29.78 44.95
N GLU A 350 -9.62 29.06 44.03
CA GLU A 350 -10.94 29.43 43.50
C GLU A 350 -12.00 29.61 44.61
N ASP A 351 -11.90 28.86 45.71
CA ASP A 351 -12.81 28.93 46.85
C ASP A 351 -12.63 30.23 47.69
N GLU A 352 -11.39 30.62 48.02
CA GLU A 352 -11.07 31.88 48.70
C GLU A 352 -11.46 33.09 47.84
N VAL A 353 -11.17 33.05 46.53
CA VAL A 353 -11.55 34.12 45.59
C VAL A 353 -13.07 34.22 45.41
N THR A 354 -13.79 33.09 45.39
CA THR A 354 -15.25 33.08 45.34
C THR A 354 -15.86 33.65 46.62
N LEU A 355 -15.27 33.37 47.78
CA LEU A 355 -15.68 33.95 49.06
C LEU A 355 -15.47 35.47 49.10
N GLU A 356 -14.35 35.98 48.59
CA GLU A 356 -14.12 37.43 48.47
C GLU A 356 -15.16 38.12 47.58
N ILE A 357 -15.48 37.54 46.42
CA ILE A 357 -16.52 38.07 45.52
C ILE A 357 -17.92 37.94 46.12
N ALA A 358 -18.16 36.94 46.99
CA ALA A 358 -19.39 36.80 47.77
C ALA A 358 -19.53 37.88 48.85
N MET A 359 -18.44 38.19 49.57
CA MET A 359 -18.41 39.21 50.62
C MET A 359 -18.71 40.63 50.13
N LEU A 360 -18.44 40.91 48.84
CA LEU A 360 -18.80 42.19 48.22
C LEU A 360 -20.32 42.35 47.92
N ARG A 361 -21.14 41.30 48.08
CA ARG A 361 -22.58 41.31 47.75
C ARG A 361 -23.43 41.49 49.01
N PRO A 362 -24.16 42.62 49.19
CA PRO A 362 -24.98 42.84 50.38
C PRO A 362 -26.00 41.73 50.65
N ALA A 363 -26.70 41.27 49.60
CA ALA A 363 -27.69 40.20 49.69
C ALA A 363 -27.14 38.87 50.23
N ILE A 364 -25.85 38.57 49.99
CA ILE A 364 -25.20 37.37 50.51
C ILE A 364 -24.82 37.56 51.98
N ARG A 365 -24.28 38.74 52.36
CA ARG A 365 -23.97 39.06 53.77
C ARG A 365 -25.23 39.02 54.66
N ASP A 366 -26.37 39.45 54.14
CA ASP A 366 -27.65 39.40 54.87
C ASP A 366 -28.21 37.98 55.03
N LEU A 367 -27.93 37.07 54.09
CA LEU A 367 -28.32 35.66 54.16
C LEU A 367 -27.33 34.79 54.98
N ALA A 368 -26.05 35.14 55.00
CA ALA A 368 -24.96 34.40 55.63
C ALA A 368 -24.82 34.67 57.13
N ARG A 369 -25.94 34.63 57.86
CA ARG A 369 -26.01 34.90 59.31
C ARG A 369 -26.04 33.61 60.12
N GLY A 370 -25.07 33.44 61.01
CA GLY A 370 -24.93 32.27 61.90
C GLY A 370 -24.22 31.07 61.24
N GLU A 371 -23.67 30.19 62.09
CA GLU A 371 -22.71 29.16 61.66
C GLU A 371 -23.19 28.27 60.50
N PRO A 372 -24.44 27.73 60.48
CA PRO A 372 -24.88 26.88 59.38
C PRO A 372 -24.94 27.61 58.03
N ALA A 373 -25.28 28.91 58.04
CA ALA A 373 -25.39 29.72 56.83
C ALA A 373 -24.01 30.08 56.26
N VAL A 374 -23.04 30.37 57.13
CA VAL A 374 -21.63 30.65 56.76
C VAL A 374 -20.94 29.37 56.28
N ARG A 375 -21.18 28.23 56.94
CA ARG A 375 -20.69 26.91 56.52
C ARG A 375 -21.20 26.53 55.13
N ARG A 376 -22.51 26.68 54.88
CA ARG A 376 -23.12 26.44 53.56
C ARG A 376 -22.61 27.42 52.49
N LEU A 377 -22.31 28.66 52.84
CA LEU A 377 -21.68 29.62 51.90
C LEU A 377 -20.31 29.10 51.47
N TRP A 378 -19.50 28.62 52.42
CA TRP A 378 -18.18 28.05 52.14
C TRP A 378 -18.24 26.75 51.32
N ASP A 379 -19.20 25.87 51.60
CA ASP A 379 -19.43 24.65 50.81
C ASP A 379 -19.78 24.94 49.34
N LEU A 380 -20.41 26.08 49.05
CA LEU A 380 -20.69 26.55 47.70
C LEU A 380 -19.55 27.37 47.07
N CYS A 381 -18.71 28.04 47.88
CA CYS A 381 -17.46 28.61 47.39
C CYS A 381 -16.50 27.51 46.92
N GLN A 382 -16.57 26.31 47.51
CA GLN A 382 -15.89 25.09 47.03
C GLN A 382 -16.57 24.41 45.83
N LEU A 383 -17.36 25.12 45.01
CA LEU A 383 -17.82 24.62 43.71
C LEU A 383 -16.62 24.63 42.74
N PRO A 384 -16.20 23.52 42.10
CA PRO A 384 -15.07 23.55 41.17
C PRO A 384 -15.47 24.18 39.83
N ASP A 385 -14.67 25.09 39.26
CA ASP A 385 -14.98 25.65 37.94
C ASP A 385 -14.47 24.78 36.78
N TYR A 386 -15.15 23.66 36.54
CA TYR A 386 -14.89 22.81 35.37
C TYR A 386 -14.94 23.57 34.03
N ARG A 387 -15.68 24.68 33.99
CA ARG A 387 -15.95 25.50 32.79
C ARG A 387 -14.84 26.51 32.46
N LYS A 388 -13.97 26.83 33.42
CA LYS A 388 -12.88 27.83 33.30
C LYS A 388 -13.36 29.21 32.80
N VAL A 389 -14.43 29.73 33.40
CA VAL A 389 -14.97 31.07 33.15
C VAL A 389 -14.24 32.13 33.99
N SER A 390 -14.68 33.39 33.95
CA SER A 390 -14.12 34.42 34.83
C SER A 390 -14.48 34.13 36.31
N PRO A 391 -13.62 34.49 37.28
CA PRO A 391 -13.93 34.30 38.71
C PRO A 391 -15.24 34.97 39.14
N HIS A 392 -15.61 36.11 38.55
CA HIS A 392 -16.89 36.76 38.79
C HIS A 392 -18.06 35.89 38.29
N SER A 393 -17.97 35.39 37.05
CA SER A 393 -18.99 34.51 36.44
C SER A 393 -19.10 33.14 37.11
N HIS A 394 -18.04 32.66 37.77
CA HIS A 394 -18.11 31.48 38.62
C HIS A 394 -18.81 31.79 39.95
N ALA A 395 -18.42 32.88 40.61
CA ALA A 395 -19.07 33.35 41.83
C ALA A 395 -20.57 33.67 41.62
N ASP A 396 -20.97 34.19 40.46
CA ASP A 396 -22.40 34.40 40.12
C ASP A 396 -23.21 33.10 40.16
N LEU A 397 -22.65 31.98 39.69
CA LEU A 397 -23.29 30.67 39.80
C LEU A 397 -23.34 30.22 41.26
N ALA A 398 -22.19 30.22 41.97
CA ALA A 398 -22.13 29.78 43.36
C ALA A 398 -23.10 30.58 44.26
N MET A 399 -23.23 31.89 44.03
CA MET A 399 -24.12 32.77 44.78
C MET A 399 -25.59 32.59 44.40
N SER A 400 -25.92 32.36 43.12
CA SER A 400 -27.32 32.07 42.74
C SER A 400 -27.81 30.74 43.33
N LEU A 401 -26.94 29.73 43.42
CA LEU A 401 -27.20 28.48 44.14
C LEU A 401 -27.35 28.71 45.66
N TYR A 402 -26.53 29.57 46.26
CA TYR A 402 -26.62 29.92 47.68
C TYR A 402 -27.95 30.61 48.01
N GLU A 403 -28.32 31.63 47.23
CA GLU A 403 -29.60 32.33 47.37
C GLU A 403 -30.80 31.40 47.16
N ALA A 404 -30.72 30.45 46.22
CA ALA A 404 -31.76 29.46 45.99
C ALA A 404 -31.93 28.52 47.21
N ILE A 405 -30.86 27.87 47.67
CA ILE A 405 -30.93 26.93 48.81
C ILE A 405 -31.32 27.68 50.09
N GLN A 406 -30.77 28.87 50.35
CA GLN A 406 -31.02 29.59 51.59
C GLN A 406 -32.41 30.23 51.66
N ARG A 407 -33.07 30.52 50.52
CA ARG A 407 -34.47 31.02 50.49
C ARG A 407 -35.53 29.93 50.27
N LYS A 408 -35.25 28.87 49.50
CA LYS A 408 -36.21 27.78 49.14
C LYS A 408 -35.97 26.46 49.88
N GLY A 409 -34.92 26.37 50.68
CA GLY A 409 -34.46 25.15 51.36
C GLY A 409 -33.65 24.18 50.49
N ALA A 410 -33.75 24.29 49.16
CA ALA A 410 -33.03 23.48 48.18
C ALA A 410 -32.99 24.21 46.82
N ILE A 411 -32.15 23.73 45.90
CA ILE A 411 -32.15 24.11 44.49
C ILE A 411 -33.52 23.77 43.87
N ASP A 412 -33.99 24.67 43.01
CA ASP A 412 -35.26 24.55 42.29
C ASP A 412 -35.19 23.44 41.22
N ALA A 413 -36.07 22.44 41.32
CA ALA A 413 -36.01 21.23 40.50
C ALA A 413 -36.33 21.50 39.01
N ASP A 414 -37.24 22.42 38.71
CA ASP A 414 -37.57 22.79 37.33
C ASP A 414 -36.43 23.58 36.68
N TRP A 415 -35.77 24.46 37.45
CA TRP A 415 -34.54 25.12 36.99
C TRP A 415 -33.42 24.10 36.74
N PHE A 416 -33.13 23.21 37.70
CA PHE A 416 -32.09 22.20 37.56
C PHE A 416 -32.37 21.25 36.36
N SER A 417 -33.64 20.91 36.12
CA SER A 417 -34.07 20.18 34.92
C SER A 417 -33.76 20.93 33.62
N ARG A 418 -33.94 22.26 33.58
CA ARG A 418 -33.61 23.08 32.40
C ARG A 418 -32.11 23.13 32.14
N GLU A 419 -31.28 23.31 33.17
CA GLU A 419 -29.82 23.33 33.04
C GLU A 419 -29.27 21.97 32.54
N ILE A 420 -29.82 20.86 33.03
CA ILE A 420 -29.49 19.50 32.55
C ILE A 420 -29.95 19.31 31.10
N LYS A 421 -31.17 19.73 30.74
CA LYS A 421 -31.68 19.66 29.35
C LYS A 421 -30.91 20.53 28.36
N ALA A 422 -30.26 21.61 28.82
CA ALA A 422 -29.34 22.38 28.00
C ALA A 422 -28.04 21.60 27.67
N CYS A 423 -27.61 20.72 28.58
CA CYS A 423 -26.44 19.85 28.41
C CYS A 423 -26.75 18.61 27.54
N ASP A 424 -28.01 18.16 27.45
CA ASP A 424 -28.39 16.92 26.73
C ASP A 424 -28.43 17.06 25.21
N ARG A 425 -27.24 17.29 24.61
CA ARG A 425 -27.03 17.32 23.16
C ARG A 425 -25.69 16.66 22.82
N ILE A 426 -25.71 15.69 21.91
CA ILE A 426 -24.52 14.97 21.41
C ILE A 426 -23.99 15.51 20.07
N GLU A 427 -24.62 16.56 19.54
CA GLU A 427 -24.29 17.18 18.25
C GLU A 427 -23.17 18.22 18.39
N GLY A 428 -22.27 18.26 17.40
CA GLY A 428 -21.18 19.25 17.33
C GLY A 428 -19.80 18.59 17.18
N ASP A 429 -18.77 19.41 17.37
CA ASP A 429 -17.38 19.00 17.37
C ASP A 429 -16.90 18.60 18.78
N ILE A 430 -15.61 18.28 18.86
CA ILE A 430 -14.93 17.84 20.08
C ILE A 430 -14.91 18.92 21.16
N ASP A 431 -14.87 20.20 20.78
CA ASP A 431 -14.77 21.32 21.73
C ASP A 431 -16.15 21.68 22.29
N ALA A 432 -17.20 21.67 21.46
CA ALA A 432 -18.59 21.78 21.90
C ALA A 432 -18.99 20.64 22.87
N LEU A 433 -18.59 19.40 22.58
CA LEU A 433 -18.81 18.25 23.47
C LEU A 433 -17.98 18.35 24.76
N SER A 434 -16.72 18.79 24.68
CA SER A 434 -15.87 19.02 25.87
C SER A 434 -16.42 20.12 26.77
N TRP A 435 -17.03 21.16 26.20
CA TRP A 435 -17.67 22.24 26.95
C TRP A 435 -18.95 21.78 27.65
N ARG A 436 -19.82 21.01 26.98
CA ARG A 436 -20.99 20.39 27.64
C ARG A 436 -20.58 19.40 28.73
N LEU A 437 -19.49 18.65 28.52
CA LEU A 437 -18.90 17.75 29.52
C LEU A 437 -18.42 18.51 30.77
N ALA A 438 -17.89 19.72 30.61
CA ALA A 438 -17.56 20.61 31.73
C ALA A 438 -18.80 21.14 32.46
N GLN A 439 -19.88 21.49 31.73
CA GLN A 439 -21.14 21.90 32.34
C GLN A 439 -21.79 20.77 33.16
N ILE A 440 -21.97 19.58 32.59
CA ILE A 440 -22.62 18.47 33.30
C ILE A 440 -21.84 18.02 34.54
N ARG A 441 -20.51 18.13 34.58
CA ARG A 441 -19.73 17.90 35.81
C ARG A 441 -20.04 18.88 36.93
N THR A 442 -20.33 20.14 36.58
CA THR A 442 -20.74 21.16 37.57
C THR A 442 -22.06 20.74 38.22
N TRP A 443 -23.03 20.29 37.42
CA TRP A 443 -24.32 19.78 37.91
C TRP A 443 -24.20 18.42 38.62
N SER A 444 -23.32 17.53 38.15
CA SER A 444 -23.01 16.24 38.79
C SER A 444 -22.40 16.42 40.19
N TYR A 445 -21.57 17.45 40.39
CA TYR A 445 -21.08 17.84 41.71
C TYR A 445 -22.22 18.36 42.61
N CYS A 446 -23.11 19.22 42.09
CA CYS A 446 -24.30 19.67 42.82
C CYS A 446 -25.23 18.51 43.20
N ALA A 447 -25.43 17.52 42.32
CA ALA A 447 -26.22 16.33 42.59
C ALA A 447 -25.60 15.44 43.70
N ASN A 448 -24.27 15.37 43.76
CA ASN A 448 -23.52 14.64 44.79
C ASN A 448 -23.51 15.30 46.19
N ARG A 449 -24.20 16.44 46.38
CA ARG A 449 -24.34 17.15 47.66
C ARG A 449 -25.72 16.85 48.29
N PRO A 450 -25.77 16.24 49.49
CA PRO A 450 -26.98 15.58 50.01
C PRO A 450 -28.08 16.54 50.48
N ASP A 451 -27.76 17.80 50.78
CA ASP A 451 -28.70 18.81 51.27
C ASP A 451 -29.02 19.92 50.25
N TRP A 452 -28.50 19.83 49.02
CA TRP A 452 -28.67 20.86 47.99
C TRP A 452 -29.90 20.63 47.11
N LEU A 453 -30.35 19.38 46.96
CA LEU A 453 -31.48 18.98 46.12
C LEU A 453 -32.43 18.07 46.91
N ARG A 454 -33.73 18.20 46.69
CA ARG A 454 -34.76 17.42 47.43
C ARG A 454 -34.74 15.91 47.13
N ASP A 455 -34.29 15.54 45.93
CA ASP A 455 -34.12 14.16 45.49
C ASP A 455 -32.73 14.01 44.86
N ALA A 456 -31.71 13.98 45.72
CA ALA A 456 -30.32 13.91 45.29
C ALA A 456 -29.99 12.60 44.56
N GLU A 457 -30.64 11.48 44.90
CA GLU A 457 -30.40 10.17 44.27
C GLU A 457 -30.94 10.11 42.84
N HIS A 458 -32.15 10.62 42.58
CA HIS A 458 -32.66 10.78 41.22
C HIS A 458 -31.70 11.63 40.38
N TRP A 459 -31.31 12.81 40.90
CA TRP A 459 -30.45 13.73 40.16
C TRP A 459 -29.05 13.18 39.92
N GLN A 460 -28.45 12.44 40.85
CA GLN A 460 -27.16 11.75 40.65
C GLN A 460 -27.24 10.71 39.51
N ASN A 461 -28.34 9.97 39.44
CA ASN A 461 -28.56 8.99 38.38
C ASN A 461 -28.77 9.68 37.02
N VAL A 462 -29.51 10.78 36.96
CA VAL A 462 -29.70 11.59 35.74
C VAL A 462 -28.38 12.24 35.28
N THR A 463 -27.65 12.93 36.15
CA THR A 463 -26.40 13.62 35.75
C THR A 463 -25.31 12.65 35.34
N ARG A 464 -25.19 11.48 36.01
CA ARG A 464 -24.26 10.42 35.62
C ARG A 464 -24.58 9.88 34.23
N THR A 465 -25.84 9.52 33.98
CA THR A 465 -26.28 8.99 32.67
C THR A 465 -26.02 9.98 31.54
N LEU A 466 -26.18 11.29 31.80
CA LEU A 466 -25.85 12.31 30.82
C LEU A 466 -24.33 12.56 30.67
N GLU A 467 -23.55 12.52 31.76
CA GLU A 467 -22.07 12.59 31.67
C GLU A 467 -21.52 11.43 30.85
N ASP A 468 -22.03 10.20 31.05
CA ASP A 468 -21.71 9.03 30.23
C ASP A 468 -22.09 9.24 28.75
N LYS A 469 -23.32 9.68 28.45
CA LYS A 469 -23.81 9.94 27.07
C LYS A 469 -22.96 10.97 26.32
N VAL A 470 -22.56 12.07 26.97
CA VAL A 470 -21.69 13.10 26.38
C VAL A 470 -20.23 12.61 26.28
N SER A 471 -19.76 11.83 27.26
CA SER A 471 -18.44 11.19 27.27
C SER A 471 -18.25 10.20 26.12
N ASP A 472 -19.27 9.39 25.83
CA ASP A 472 -19.25 8.39 24.76
C ASP A 472 -19.29 9.08 23.38
N ALA A 473 -20.14 10.08 23.19
CA ALA A 473 -20.14 10.90 21.98
C ALA A 473 -18.79 11.62 21.76
N LEU A 474 -18.16 12.15 22.83
CA LEU A 474 -16.83 12.74 22.76
C LEU A 474 -15.76 11.70 22.37
N HIS A 475 -15.83 10.49 22.93
CA HIS A 475 -14.94 9.39 22.55
C HIS A 475 -15.10 9.02 21.08
N GLU A 476 -16.34 8.91 20.58
CA GLU A 476 -16.59 8.58 19.17
C GLU A 476 -16.05 9.66 18.23
N ARG A 477 -16.23 10.95 18.54
CA ARG A 477 -15.66 12.05 17.74
C ARG A 477 -14.13 12.07 17.76
N LEU A 478 -13.50 11.76 18.90
CA LEU A 478 -12.04 11.58 18.97
C LEU A 478 -11.58 10.42 18.09
N MET A 479 -12.30 9.29 18.12
CA MET A 479 -12.03 8.12 17.30
C MET A 479 -12.12 8.40 15.80
N GLN A 480 -13.26 8.95 15.36
CA GLN A 480 -13.50 9.34 13.96
C GLN A 480 -12.43 10.32 13.43
N ARG A 481 -11.84 11.15 14.29
CA ARG A 481 -10.85 12.16 13.90
C ARG A 481 -9.40 11.68 13.95
N PHE A 482 -9.01 10.85 14.94
CA PHE A 482 -7.60 10.57 15.23
C PHE A 482 -7.15 9.11 14.98
N VAL A 483 -8.06 8.21 14.62
CA VAL A 483 -7.72 6.81 14.31
C VAL A 483 -8.34 6.38 12.98
N ASP A 484 -7.50 6.09 11.98
CA ASP A 484 -7.93 5.31 10.83
C ASP A 484 -7.80 3.80 11.14
N ARG A 485 -8.93 3.20 11.53
CA ARG A 485 -9.01 1.77 11.85
C ARG A 485 -8.64 0.85 10.68
N ARG A 486 -8.71 1.30 9.43
CA ARG A 486 -8.29 0.49 8.27
C ARG A 486 -6.77 0.46 8.18
N THR A 487 -6.15 1.64 8.19
CA THR A 487 -4.69 1.76 8.12
C THR A 487 -4.00 1.15 9.34
N SER A 488 -4.56 1.29 10.55
CA SER A 488 -3.91 0.74 11.76
C SER A 488 -3.96 -0.80 11.81
N VAL A 489 -5.09 -1.42 11.43
CA VAL A 489 -5.20 -2.89 11.34
C VAL A 489 -4.27 -3.45 10.26
N LEU A 490 -4.19 -2.80 9.09
CA LEU A 490 -3.26 -3.17 8.01
C LEU A 490 -1.79 -3.12 8.48
N MET A 491 -1.40 -2.01 9.12
CA MET A 491 -0.04 -1.85 9.69
C MET A 491 0.28 -2.88 10.77
N ARG A 492 -0.72 -3.33 11.55
CA ARG A 492 -0.54 -4.37 12.57
C ARG A 492 -0.26 -5.73 11.93
N ARG A 493 -1.07 -6.17 10.95
CA ARG A 493 -0.86 -7.44 10.22
C ARG A 493 0.49 -7.47 9.50
N LEU A 494 0.88 -6.34 8.87
CA LEU A 494 2.20 -6.15 8.26
C LEU A 494 3.37 -6.29 9.25
N LYS A 495 3.19 -5.91 10.52
CA LYS A 495 4.18 -6.06 11.60
C LYS A 495 4.24 -7.48 12.17
N GLU A 496 3.10 -8.15 12.28
CA GLU A 496 2.95 -9.46 12.94
C GLU A 496 3.61 -10.60 12.14
N ASN A 497 4.12 -10.35 10.91
CA ASN A 497 4.68 -11.35 9.97
C ASN A 497 3.71 -12.50 9.64
N VAL A 498 2.42 -12.31 9.88
CA VAL A 498 1.35 -13.17 9.35
C VAL A 498 1.44 -13.12 7.82
N MET A 499 1.34 -14.28 7.16
CA MET A 499 1.23 -14.31 5.70
C MET A 499 -0.07 -13.61 5.31
N LEU A 500 0.05 -12.47 4.63
CA LEU A 500 -1.10 -11.75 4.09
C LEU A 500 -1.73 -12.59 2.99
N GLU A 501 -3.02 -12.88 3.12
CA GLU A 501 -3.75 -13.70 2.15
C GLU A 501 -3.80 -12.95 0.81
N THR A 502 -3.02 -13.46 -0.15
CA THR A 502 -2.84 -12.86 -1.46
C THR A 502 -3.56 -13.71 -2.49
N GLU A 503 -4.76 -13.28 -2.88
CA GLU A 503 -5.61 -13.95 -3.85
C GLU A 503 -5.33 -13.38 -5.25
N VAL A 504 -4.96 -14.24 -6.20
CA VAL A 504 -4.88 -13.88 -7.62
C VAL A 504 -6.08 -14.49 -8.32
N LYS A 505 -7.05 -13.65 -8.72
CA LYS A 505 -8.24 -14.10 -9.45
C LYS A 505 -7.88 -14.60 -10.85
N ALA A 506 -8.76 -15.42 -11.43
CA ALA A 506 -8.70 -15.84 -12.82
C ALA A 506 -8.72 -14.67 -13.86
N THR A 507 -9.07 -13.45 -13.44
CA THR A 507 -8.98 -12.22 -14.26
C THR A 507 -7.58 -11.59 -14.28
N GLY A 508 -6.64 -12.11 -13.48
CA GLY A 508 -5.32 -11.54 -13.22
C GLY A 508 -5.29 -10.46 -12.13
N GLU A 509 -6.44 -10.06 -11.57
CA GLU A 509 -6.49 -9.14 -10.42
C GLU A 509 -5.74 -9.74 -9.21
N VAL A 510 -4.84 -8.95 -8.63
CA VAL A 510 -4.12 -9.30 -7.39
C VAL A 510 -4.77 -8.57 -6.23
N LEU A 511 -5.32 -9.34 -5.31
CA LEU A 511 -5.92 -8.90 -4.07
C LEU A 511 -5.01 -9.28 -2.91
N VAL A 512 -4.81 -8.36 -1.96
CA VAL A 512 -4.14 -8.65 -0.68
C VAL A 512 -5.14 -8.32 0.42
N GLU A 513 -5.52 -9.32 1.22
CA GLU A 513 -6.56 -9.18 2.27
C GLU A 513 -7.89 -8.60 1.72
N GLY A 514 -8.23 -8.95 0.46
CA GLY A 514 -9.40 -8.43 -0.25
C GLY A 514 -9.26 -7.02 -0.86
N GLN A 515 -8.09 -6.38 -0.76
CA GLN A 515 -7.83 -5.07 -1.39
C GLN A 515 -7.08 -5.21 -2.72
N HIS A 516 -7.56 -4.55 -3.78
CA HIS A 516 -6.94 -4.58 -5.10
C HIS A 516 -5.61 -3.80 -5.12
N VAL A 517 -4.50 -4.46 -5.47
CA VAL A 517 -3.15 -3.85 -5.49
C VAL A 517 -2.62 -3.66 -6.93
N GLY A 518 -3.16 -4.40 -7.90
CA GLY A 518 -2.74 -4.37 -9.30
C GLY A 518 -3.13 -5.64 -10.04
N ARG A 519 -2.52 -5.87 -11.20
CA ARG A 519 -2.79 -7.02 -12.07
C ARG A 519 -1.52 -7.80 -12.40
N LEU A 520 -1.59 -9.13 -12.33
CA LEU A 520 -0.56 -10.06 -12.80
C LEU A 520 -0.95 -10.56 -14.20
N GLU A 521 -0.08 -10.35 -15.19
CA GLU A 521 -0.22 -10.88 -16.55
C GLU A 521 1.05 -11.68 -16.91
N GLY A 522 0.89 -12.98 -17.15
CA GLY A 522 1.99 -13.92 -17.35
C GLY A 522 2.89 -14.01 -16.11
N PHE A 523 4.05 -13.36 -16.20
CA PHE A 523 5.05 -13.23 -15.14
C PHE A 523 5.33 -11.76 -14.76
N ARG A 524 4.44 -10.85 -15.15
CA ARG A 524 4.60 -9.40 -14.98
C ARG A 524 3.48 -8.80 -14.13
N PHE A 525 3.85 -8.08 -13.07
CA PHE A 525 2.92 -7.42 -12.16
C PHE A 525 2.85 -5.91 -12.46
N THR A 526 1.67 -5.45 -12.90
CA THR A 526 1.37 -4.04 -13.10
C THR A 526 0.61 -3.51 -11.88
N PRO A 527 1.23 -2.73 -10.98
CA PRO A 527 0.55 -2.16 -9.83
C PRO A 527 -0.45 -1.09 -10.25
N ASP A 528 -1.55 -0.96 -9.50
CA ASP A 528 -2.54 0.09 -9.75
C ASP A 528 -1.95 1.49 -9.47
N SER A 529 -2.23 2.44 -10.37
CA SER A 529 -1.89 3.85 -10.27
C SER A 529 -2.82 4.66 -9.37
N SER A 530 -4.00 4.12 -9.01
CA SER A 530 -4.99 4.81 -8.15
C SER A 530 -4.47 5.12 -6.73
N ALA A 531 -3.47 4.37 -6.25
CA ALA A 531 -2.95 4.46 -4.90
C ALA A 531 -1.63 5.28 -4.82
N GLU A 532 -1.75 6.55 -4.43
CA GLU A 532 -0.63 7.42 -4.02
C GLU A 532 -0.43 7.40 -2.50
N GLY A 533 0.81 7.22 -2.03
CA GLY A 533 1.15 7.32 -0.61
C GLY A 533 2.30 6.43 -0.16
N GLN A 534 2.59 6.45 1.15
CA GLN A 534 3.49 5.47 1.78
C GLN A 534 2.84 4.08 1.88
N GLU A 535 1.53 4.04 2.18
CA GLU A 535 0.70 2.84 2.26
C GLU A 535 0.77 2.02 0.97
N ALA A 536 0.65 2.69 -0.17
CA ALA A 536 0.77 2.08 -1.49
C ALA A 536 2.18 1.52 -1.78
N LYS A 537 3.24 2.02 -1.11
CA LYS A 537 4.59 1.42 -1.22
C LYS A 537 4.74 0.19 -0.33
N THR A 538 4.16 0.19 0.87
CA THR A 538 4.13 -1.00 1.75
C THR A 538 3.27 -2.12 1.16
N LEU A 539 2.11 -1.81 0.59
CA LEU A 539 1.24 -2.78 -0.09
C LEU A 539 1.92 -3.37 -1.33
N ARG A 540 2.54 -2.55 -2.19
CA ARG A 540 3.32 -3.05 -3.35
C ARG A 540 4.46 -3.96 -2.90
N ALA A 541 5.23 -3.59 -1.86
CA ALA A 541 6.31 -4.43 -1.35
C ALA A 541 5.84 -5.76 -0.74
N ALA A 542 4.69 -5.76 -0.06
CA ALA A 542 4.06 -6.97 0.46
C ALA A 542 3.56 -7.88 -0.68
N ALA A 543 2.84 -7.32 -1.66
CA ALA A 543 2.36 -8.03 -2.84
C ALA A 543 3.53 -8.64 -3.63
N SER A 544 4.60 -7.90 -3.91
CA SER A 544 5.79 -8.43 -4.60
C SER A 544 6.43 -9.61 -3.85
N LYS A 545 6.41 -9.63 -2.51
CA LYS A 545 6.93 -10.75 -1.72
C LYS A 545 6.01 -11.97 -1.76
N ALA A 546 4.68 -11.78 -1.75
CA ALA A 546 3.72 -12.88 -1.79
C ALA A 546 3.56 -13.48 -3.20
N LEU A 547 3.63 -12.65 -4.25
CA LEU A 547 3.53 -13.06 -5.66
C LEU A 547 4.65 -14.00 -6.13
N GLY A 548 5.78 -14.06 -5.41
CA GLY A 548 6.88 -14.98 -5.70
C GLY A 548 6.40 -16.44 -5.79
N ASN A 549 5.66 -16.91 -4.79
CA ASN A 549 5.18 -18.30 -4.73
C ASN A 549 4.23 -18.65 -5.91
N GLU A 550 3.37 -17.72 -6.32
CA GLU A 550 2.49 -17.92 -7.50
C GLU A 550 3.29 -17.86 -8.81
N ILE A 551 4.32 -17.01 -8.91
CA ILE A 551 5.22 -16.97 -10.07
C ILE A 551 6.04 -18.28 -10.21
N GLU A 552 6.55 -18.83 -9.10
CA GLU A 552 7.20 -20.14 -9.07
C GLU A 552 6.22 -21.27 -9.47
N THR A 553 4.98 -21.20 -9.00
CA THR A 553 3.90 -22.16 -9.32
C THR A 553 3.45 -22.04 -10.79
N ARG A 554 3.40 -20.83 -11.36
CA ARG A 554 3.15 -20.57 -12.78
C ARG A 554 4.30 -21.08 -13.66
N ALA A 555 5.54 -20.81 -13.28
CA ALA A 555 6.74 -21.27 -13.99
C ALA A 555 6.82 -22.80 -14.02
N THR A 556 6.49 -23.45 -12.90
CA THR A 556 6.43 -24.91 -12.79
C THR A 556 5.33 -25.49 -13.69
N ARG A 557 4.08 -24.97 -13.61
CA ARG A 557 2.98 -25.36 -14.50
C ARG A 557 3.32 -25.21 -15.99
N LEU A 558 3.95 -24.09 -16.37
CA LEU A 558 4.39 -23.84 -17.73
C LEU A 558 5.47 -24.82 -18.17
N SER A 559 6.44 -25.17 -17.32
CA SER A 559 7.51 -26.12 -17.66
C SER A 559 6.99 -27.51 -18.07
N THR A 560 5.85 -27.92 -17.51
CA THR A 560 5.14 -29.18 -17.81
C THR A 560 3.94 -29.02 -18.76
N ALA A 561 3.68 -27.82 -19.27
CA ALA A 561 2.55 -27.54 -20.15
C ALA A 561 2.67 -28.27 -21.50
N ASN A 562 1.54 -28.62 -22.11
CA ASN A 562 1.49 -29.22 -23.44
C ASN A 562 1.70 -28.18 -24.56
N ASP A 563 2.09 -28.63 -25.77
CA ASP A 563 2.43 -27.76 -26.91
C ASP A 563 1.24 -26.97 -27.49
N ASP A 564 0.00 -27.40 -27.21
CA ASP A 564 -1.26 -26.78 -27.62
C ASP A 564 -1.69 -25.62 -26.70
N GLN A 565 -1.22 -25.62 -25.44
CA GLN A 565 -1.48 -24.54 -24.47
C GLN A 565 -0.65 -23.27 -24.75
N LEU A 566 0.29 -23.36 -25.70
CA LEU A 566 1.21 -22.31 -26.12
C LEU A 566 0.90 -21.85 -27.56
N GLN A 567 0.83 -20.53 -27.77
CA GLN A 567 0.50 -19.94 -29.06
C GLN A 567 1.40 -18.75 -29.40
N LEU A 568 1.95 -18.72 -30.62
CA LEU A 568 2.60 -17.54 -31.18
C LEU A 568 1.53 -16.69 -31.88
N SER A 569 1.40 -15.45 -31.45
CA SER A 569 0.48 -14.46 -32.00
C SER A 569 1.11 -13.72 -33.19
N LEU A 570 0.29 -13.14 -34.08
CA LEU A 570 0.74 -12.44 -35.30
C LEU A 570 1.57 -11.16 -35.03
N ASP A 571 1.59 -10.70 -33.77
CA ASP A 571 2.39 -9.60 -33.23
C ASP A 571 3.78 -10.05 -32.72
N GLY A 572 4.11 -11.35 -32.85
CA GLY A 572 5.35 -11.95 -32.33
C GLY A 572 5.31 -12.30 -30.83
N ILE A 573 4.17 -12.17 -30.15
CA ILE A 573 4.03 -12.50 -28.72
C ILE A 573 3.70 -13.99 -28.54
N ILE A 574 4.48 -14.67 -27.71
CA ILE A 574 4.20 -16.03 -27.25
C ILE A 574 3.28 -15.93 -26.02
N ARG A 575 2.13 -16.62 -26.10
CA ARG A 575 1.10 -16.65 -25.07
C ARG A 575 0.93 -18.05 -24.51
N TYR A 576 0.67 -18.16 -23.21
CA TYR A 576 0.29 -19.38 -22.51
C TYR A 576 -1.11 -19.20 -21.94
N ILE A 577 -2.08 -20.02 -22.39
CA ILE A 577 -3.50 -19.90 -22.02
C ILE A 577 -4.01 -18.44 -22.21
N GLY A 578 -3.56 -17.78 -23.29
CA GLY A 578 -3.89 -16.38 -23.63
C GLY A 578 -3.00 -15.31 -22.96
N GLU A 579 -2.43 -15.56 -21.78
CA GLU A 579 -1.55 -14.62 -21.07
C GLU A 579 -0.20 -14.46 -21.81
N PRO A 580 0.32 -13.23 -22.00
CA PRO A 580 1.59 -12.99 -22.69
C PRO A 580 2.79 -13.33 -21.79
N ILE A 581 3.71 -14.17 -22.27
CA ILE A 581 4.86 -14.66 -21.46
C ILE A 581 6.22 -14.44 -22.11
N ALA A 582 6.31 -14.27 -23.43
CA ALA A 582 7.54 -13.93 -24.14
C ALA A 582 7.25 -13.20 -25.45
N THR A 583 8.26 -12.57 -26.04
CA THR A 583 8.21 -11.97 -27.38
C THR A 583 9.37 -12.48 -28.25
N LEU A 584 9.10 -12.78 -29.52
CA LEU A 584 10.06 -13.33 -30.48
C LEU A 584 11.01 -12.23 -30.99
N GLN A 585 12.28 -12.57 -31.18
CA GLN A 585 13.35 -11.65 -31.58
C GLN A 585 14.23 -12.24 -32.69
N ALA A 586 14.88 -11.36 -33.45
CA ALA A 586 15.84 -11.76 -34.47
C ALA A 586 16.97 -12.63 -33.89
N GLY A 587 17.21 -13.76 -34.54
CA GLY A 587 18.28 -14.70 -34.20
C GLY A 587 19.55 -14.49 -35.01
N ALA A 588 20.52 -15.40 -34.84
CA ALA A 588 21.74 -15.42 -35.66
C ALA A 588 21.50 -15.98 -37.08
N ARG A 589 20.42 -16.76 -37.26
CA ARG A 589 19.88 -17.21 -38.54
C ARG A 589 18.37 -16.99 -38.54
N LEU A 590 17.76 -16.86 -39.72
CA LEU A 590 16.32 -16.60 -39.86
C LEU A 590 15.46 -17.73 -39.26
N LEU A 591 15.88 -19.00 -39.44
CA LEU A 591 15.21 -20.18 -38.86
C LEU A 591 15.59 -20.49 -37.40
N GLU A 592 16.49 -19.70 -36.80
CA GLU A 592 16.96 -19.85 -35.41
C GLU A 592 16.69 -18.56 -34.59
N PRO A 593 15.43 -18.09 -34.48
CA PRO A 593 15.08 -16.88 -33.73
C PRO A 593 15.35 -17.04 -32.23
N ARG A 594 15.41 -15.90 -31.55
CA ARG A 594 15.48 -15.82 -30.08
C ARG A 594 14.12 -15.39 -29.52
N PHE A 595 13.98 -15.41 -28.20
CA PHE A 595 12.84 -14.81 -27.52
C PHE A 595 13.31 -14.08 -26.25
N LEU A 596 12.53 -13.08 -25.83
CA LEU A 596 12.69 -12.37 -24.57
C LEU A 596 11.51 -12.72 -23.66
N ILE A 597 11.78 -13.29 -22.49
CA ILE A 597 10.76 -13.59 -21.48
C ILE A 597 10.21 -12.29 -20.90
N LEU A 598 8.88 -12.15 -20.86
CA LEU A 598 8.16 -11.00 -20.33
C LEU A 598 7.87 -11.22 -18.84
N ALA A 599 8.86 -10.93 -17.99
CA ALA A 599 8.79 -11.11 -16.55
C ALA A 599 9.53 -9.99 -15.80
N ASP A 600 9.07 -9.68 -14.59
CA ASP A 600 9.79 -8.81 -13.66
C ASP A 600 10.87 -9.58 -12.87
N ASP A 601 11.63 -8.87 -12.02
CA ASP A 601 12.73 -9.42 -11.19
C ASP A 601 12.35 -10.60 -10.27
N LEU A 602 11.05 -10.86 -10.11
CA LEU A 602 10.52 -12.00 -9.34
C LEU A 602 10.74 -13.36 -10.03
N LEU A 603 10.89 -13.41 -11.36
CA LEU A 603 11.19 -14.66 -12.09
C LEU A 603 12.71 -14.85 -12.23
N ALA A 604 13.31 -15.41 -11.18
CA ALA A 604 14.75 -15.63 -11.03
C ALA A 604 15.15 -17.11 -10.87
N GLY A 605 16.44 -17.39 -11.05
CA GLY A 605 17.05 -18.71 -10.80
C GLY A 605 16.40 -19.87 -11.57
N LEU A 606 16.28 -21.02 -10.90
CA LEU A 606 15.78 -22.27 -11.46
C LEU A 606 14.44 -22.12 -12.21
N HIS A 607 13.49 -21.36 -11.66
CA HIS A 607 12.17 -21.17 -12.28
C HIS A 607 12.26 -20.40 -13.61
N ARG A 608 13.24 -19.50 -13.75
CA ARG A 608 13.52 -18.84 -15.03
C ARG A 608 14.12 -19.82 -16.05
N GLU A 609 15.08 -20.63 -15.62
CA GLU A 609 15.74 -21.65 -16.46
C GLU A 609 14.74 -22.71 -16.97
N MET A 610 13.76 -23.10 -16.14
CA MET A 610 12.66 -24.00 -16.51
C MET A 610 11.79 -23.40 -17.63
N VAL A 611 11.41 -22.12 -17.51
CA VAL A 611 10.62 -21.41 -18.53
C VAL A 611 11.41 -21.22 -19.82
N GLU A 612 12.69 -20.84 -19.73
CA GLU A 612 13.57 -20.66 -20.90
C GLU A 612 13.81 -21.99 -21.64
N THR A 613 14.00 -23.09 -20.91
CA THR A 613 14.14 -24.43 -21.48
C THR A 613 12.87 -24.86 -22.22
N ARG A 614 11.69 -24.69 -21.60
CA ARG A 614 10.40 -25.06 -22.21
C ARG A 614 10.10 -24.24 -23.46
N LEU A 615 10.31 -22.92 -23.41
CA LEU A 615 10.11 -22.02 -24.55
C LEU A 615 11.09 -22.33 -25.70
N THR A 616 12.36 -22.62 -25.40
CA THR A 616 13.34 -23.04 -26.42
C THR A 616 12.92 -24.32 -27.13
N ALA A 617 12.44 -25.31 -26.39
CA ALA A 617 11.92 -26.55 -26.96
C ALA A 617 10.67 -26.30 -27.82
N TRP A 618 9.70 -25.52 -27.32
CA TRP A 618 8.45 -25.22 -28.04
C TRP A 618 8.68 -24.40 -29.32
N VAL A 619 9.47 -23.32 -29.26
CA VAL A 619 9.78 -22.48 -30.43
C VAL A 619 10.46 -23.32 -31.51
N LYS A 620 11.43 -24.16 -31.14
CA LYS A 620 12.08 -25.09 -32.08
C LYS A 620 11.07 -26.06 -32.71
N ALA A 621 10.24 -26.72 -31.90
CA ALA A 621 9.22 -27.65 -32.39
C ALA A 621 8.20 -26.97 -33.33
N HIS A 622 7.75 -25.76 -32.98
CA HIS A 622 6.79 -24.97 -33.77
C HIS A 622 7.38 -24.59 -35.15
N ILE A 623 8.64 -24.13 -35.19
CA ILE A 623 9.32 -23.78 -36.44
C ILE A 623 9.57 -25.03 -37.28
N THR A 624 10.03 -26.14 -36.69
CA THR A 624 10.20 -27.41 -37.43
C THR A 624 8.87 -27.95 -37.96
N LYS A 625 7.76 -27.79 -37.22
CA LYS A 625 6.41 -28.22 -37.64
C LYS A 625 5.86 -27.47 -38.85
N LEU A 626 6.17 -26.17 -38.99
CA LEU A 626 5.65 -25.33 -40.07
C LEU A 626 6.65 -25.09 -41.22
N LEU A 627 7.94 -24.98 -40.91
CA LEU A 627 9.03 -24.66 -41.85
C LEU A 627 10.04 -25.80 -42.01
N GLY A 628 9.73 -27.02 -41.54
CA GLY A 628 10.57 -28.21 -41.63
C GLY A 628 11.22 -28.47 -43.01
N ALA A 629 10.50 -28.14 -44.09
CA ALA A 629 10.98 -28.28 -45.46
C ALA A 629 12.12 -27.31 -45.84
N LEU A 630 12.32 -26.21 -45.11
CA LEU A 630 13.46 -25.29 -45.35
C LEU A 630 14.76 -25.86 -44.77
N PHE A 631 14.73 -26.44 -43.55
CA PHE A 631 15.91 -27.09 -42.97
C PHE A 631 16.44 -28.23 -43.85
N ALA A 632 15.56 -28.98 -44.51
CA ALA A 632 15.92 -30.03 -45.48
C ALA A 632 16.59 -29.49 -46.77
N LEU A 633 16.56 -28.18 -47.01
CA LEU A 633 17.13 -27.51 -48.19
C LEU A 633 18.39 -26.69 -47.87
N GLU A 634 18.63 -26.32 -46.61
CA GLU A 634 19.90 -25.72 -46.18
C GLU A 634 21.05 -26.74 -46.16
N ALA A 635 20.78 -27.98 -45.71
CA ALA A 635 21.77 -29.05 -45.57
C ALA A 635 21.35 -30.39 -46.21
N PRO A 636 21.02 -30.44 -47.51
CA PRO A 636 20.61 -31.68 -48.19
C PRO A 636 21.80 -32.64 -48.39
N GLU A 637 21.74 -33.81 -47.76
CA GLU A 637 22.81 -34.84 -47.83
C GLU A 637 22.93 -35.47 -49.24
N SER A 638 21.82 -35.61 -49.98
CA SER A 638 21.83 -36.24 -51.33
C SER A 638 22.18 -35.31 -52.49
N LEU A 639 22.37 -34.01 -52.25
CA LEU A 639 22.57 -33.02 -53.33
C LEU A 639 24.02 -32.49 -53.41
N THR A 640 24.54 -32.45 -54.63
CA THR A 640 25.85 -31.89 -54.96
C THR A 640 25.75 -30.82 -56.05
N GLY A 641 26.82 -30.02 -56.19
CA GLY A 641 26.95 -29.01 -57.25
C GLY A 641 25.77 -28.03 -57.37
N ILE A 642 25.36 -27.77 -58.62
CA ILE A 642 24.31 -26.79 -58.97
C ILE A 642 22.97 -27.10 -58.29
N ALA A 643 22.63 -28.38 -58.10
CA ALA A 643 21.39 -28.80 -57.46
C ALA A 643 21.33 -28.36 -55.98
N ARG A 644 22.45 -28.47 -55.26
CA ARG A 644 22.58 -27.97 -53.89
C ARG A 644 22.53 -26.44 -53.83
N GLY A 645 23.10 -25.76 -54.82
CA GLY A 645 22.99 -24.30 -54.96
C GLY A 645 21.55 -23.81 -55.11
N ILE A 646 20.76 -24.47 -55.96
CA ILE A 646 19.33 -24.15 -56.13
C ILE A 646 18.53 -24.46 -54.86
N ALA A 647 18.79 -25.58 -54.18
CA ALA A 647 18.14 -25.89 -52.90
C ALA A 647 18.42 -24.81 -51.84
N PHE A 648 19.68 -24.41 -51.69
CA PHE A 648 20.09 -23.36 -50.76
C PHE A 648 19.41 -22.01 -51.08
N GLN A 649 19.45 -21.56 -52.33
CA GLN A 649 18.78 -20.31 -52.75
C GLN A 649 17.26 -20.35 -52.54
N VAL A 650 16.60 -21.49 -52.79
CA VAL A 650 15.17 -21.67 -52.47
C VAL A 650 14.92 -21.58 -50.97
N SER A 651 15.85 -22.04 -50.12
CA SER A 651 15.75 -21.89 -48.67
C SER A 651 15.93 -20.43 -48.20
N GLU A 652 16.97 -19.73 -48.67
CA GLU A 652 17.18 -18.29 -48.42
C GLU A 652 15.96 -17.46 -48.83
N HIS A 653 15.31 -17.83 -49.93
CA HIS A 653 14.10 -17.18 -50.45
C HIS A 653 12.80 -17.71 -49.80
N LEU A 654 12.89 -18.43 -48.68
CA LEU A 654 11.77 -18.92 -47.87
C LEU A 654 10.77 -19.77 -48.67
N GLY A 655 11.31 -20.63 -49.53
CA GLY A 655 10.55 -21.59 -50.34
C GLY A 655 9.84 -21.00 -51.56
N VAL A 656 10.17 -19.77 -51.99
CA VAL A 656 9.66 -19.11 -53.20
C VAL A 656 10.78 -18.35 -53.92
N LEU A 657 11.35 -18.95 -54.95
CA LEU A 657 12.38 -18.36 -55.82
C LEU A 657 11.80 -18.10 -57.22
N ASP A 658 12.05 -16.92 -57.81
CA ASP A 658 11.67 -16.67 -59.22
C ASP A 658 12.56 -17.50 -60.15
N ARG A 659 11.94 -18.26 -61.06
CA ARG A 659 12.62 -19.18 -61.98
C ARG A 659 13.54 -18.46 -62.97
N GLN A 660 13.34 -17.17 -63.23
CA GLN A 660 14.19 -16.37 -64.10
C GLN A 660 15.59 -16.17 -63.51
N VAL A 661 15.73 -16.05 -62.18
CA VAL A 661 17.00 -15.85 -61.48
C VAL A 661 17.96 -17.02 -61.74
N VAL A 662 17.43 -18.26 -61.72
CA VAL A 662 18.17 -19.51 -61.91
C VAL A 662 17.92 -20.15 -63.28
N ALA A 663 17.49 -19.38 -64.28
CA ALA A 663 17.04 -19.92 -65.57
C ALA A 663 18.10 -20.73 -66.33
N ASN A 664 19.38 -20.37 -66.18
CA ASN A 664 20.50 -21.10 -66.79
C ASN A 664 20.82 -22.38 -66.00
N ASP A 665 20.86 -22.28 -64.67
CA ASP A 665 21.15 -23.39 -63.77
C ASP A 665 20.09 -24.51 -63.91
N VAL A 666 18.81 -24.13 -63.91
CA VAL A 666 17.67 -25.04 -64.14
C VAL A 666 17.73 -25.73 -65.51
N ARG A 667 18.25 -25.05 -66.54
CA ARG A 667 18.49 -25.67 -67.86
C ARG A 667 19.62 -26.70 -67.81
N SER A 668 20.68 -26.42 -67.05
CA SER A 668 21.84 -27.31 -66.89
C SER A 668 21.58 -28.54 -66.01
N LEU A 669 20.57 -28.50 -65.12
CA LEU A 669 20.19 -29.65 -64.30
C LEU A 669 19.82 -30.87 -65.15
N ASP A 670 20.40 -32.02 -64.82
CA ASP A 670 20.03 -33.30 -65.37
C ASP A 670 18.69 -33.82 -64.79
N GLN A 671 18.23 -34.98 -65.27
CA GLN A 671 16.96 -35.53 -64.82
C GLN A 671 17.03 -36.13 -63.40
N ASN A 672 18.19 -36.62 -62.95
CA ASN A 672 18.37 -37.19 -61.62
C ASN A 672 18.38 -36.11 -60.53
N ALA A 673 19.15 -35.02 -60.70
CA ALA A 673 19.10 -33.89 -59.78
C ALA A 673 17.70 -33.26 -59.68
N ARG A 674 16.96 -33.21 -60.81
CA ARG A 674 15.54 -32.80 -60.82
C ARG A 674 14.62 -33.80 -60.13
N ALA A 675 14.99 -35.08 -60.01
CA ALA A 675 14.23 -36.07 -59.24
C ALA A 675 14.47 -35.88 -57.72
N GLU A 676 15.74 -35.74 -57.31
CA GLU A 676 16.10 -35.47 -55.90
C GLU A 676 15.49 -34.16 -55.38
N LEU A 677 15.58 -33.07 -56.14
CA LEU A 677 14.94 -31.80 -55.76
C LEU A 677 13.41 -31.92 -55.58
N ARG A 678 12.74 -32.79 -56.36
CA ARG A 678 11.31 -33.09 -56.17
C ARG A 678 11.04 -33.97 -54.94
N LYS A 679 11.94 -34.88 -54.56
CA LYS A 679 11.85 -35.65 -53.30
C LYS A 679 11.91 -34.72 -52.08
N LEU A 680 12.73 -33.66 -52.15
CA LEU A 680 12.77 -32.57 -51.15
C LEU A 680 11.58 -31.58 -51.25
N GLY A 681 10.56 -31.88 -52.07
CA GLY A 681 9.30 -31.14 -52.12
C GLY A 681 9.25 -29.93 -53.06
N LEU A 682 10.29 -29.64 -53.84
CA LEU A 682 10.27 -28.54 -54.81
C LEU A 682 9.37 -28.86 -56.01
N ARG A 683 8.59 -27.88 -56.44
CA ARG A 683 7.96 -27.85 -57.76
C ARG A 683 8.59 -26.77 -58.63
N PHE A 684 8.83 -27.13 -59.88
CA PHE A 684 9.31 -26.24 -60.94
C PHE A 684 8.11 -25.74 -61.74
N GLY A 685 7.58 -24.58 -61.39
CA GLY A 685 6.48 -23.92 -62.10
C GLY A 685 6.92 -23.26 -63.40
N ALA A 686 6.00 -22.57 -64.07
CA ALA A 686 6.30 -21.65 -65.17
C ALA A 686 7.14 -20.45 -64.70
N TYR A 687 6.74 -19.82 -63.59
CA TYR A 687 7.35 -18.55 -63.12
C TYR A 687 8.22 -18.71 -61.87
N HIS A 688 7.96 -19.70 -61.01
CA HIS A 688 8.71 -19.91 -59.76
C HIS A 688 9.20 -21.35 -59.56
N ILE A 689 10.24 -21.48 -58.74
CA ILE A 689 10.56 -22.72 -58.03
C ILE A 689 10.10 -22.54 -56.59
N PHE A 690 9.21 -23.41 -56.12
CA PHE A 690 8.57 -23.24 -54.82
C PHE A 690 8.26 -24.56 -54.13
N VAL A 691 8.05 -24.52 -52.83
CA VAL A 691 7.67 -25.68 -51.99
C VAL A 691 6.18 -25.60 -51.66
N PRO A 692 5.30 -26.45 -52.24
CA PRO A 692 3.84 -26.28 -52.09
C PRO A 692 3.31 -26.42 -50.66
N THR A 693 3.96 -27.23 -49.82
CA THR A 693 3.57 -27.38 -48.39
C THR A 693 3.75 -26.08 -47.61
N LEU A 694 4.76 -25.28 -47.99
CA LEU A 694 5.02 -23.97 -47.42
C LEU A 694 4.11 -22.87 -47.98
N MET A 695 3.20 -23.15 -48.92
CA MET A 695 2.22 -22.17 -49.42
C MET A 695 0.94 -22.11 -48.56
N LYS A 696 0.84 -22.94 -47.51
CA LYS A 696 -0.26 -22.90 -46.54
C LYS A 696 -0.18 -21.63 -45.66
N PRO A 697 -1.31 -21.12 -45.14
CA PRO A 697 -1.33 -19.85 -44.37
C PRO A 697 -0.42 -19.82 -43.14
N GLY A 698 -0.39 -20.91 -42.35
CA GLY A 698 0.48 -21.01 -41.17
C GLY A 698 1.98 -20.86 -41.48
N PRO A 699 2.55 -21.72 -42.35
CA PRO A 699 3.93 -21.58 -42.82
C PRO A 699 4.25 -20.20 -43.42
N ARG A 700 3.35 -19.61 -44.23
CA ARG A 700 3.58 -18.26 -44.79
C ARG A 700 3.57 -17.16 -43.74
N SER A 701 2.65 -17.23 -42.77
CA SER A 701 2.59 -16.25 -41.69
C SER A 701 3.86 -16.31 -40.82
N LEU A 702 4.32 -17.52 -40.45
CA LEU A 702 5.56 -17.66 -39.69
C LEU A 702 6.79 -17.20 -40.51
N ALA A 703 6.88 -17.54 -41.80
CA ALA A 703 7.96 -17.06 -42.66
C ALA A 703 8.00 -15.52 -42.77
N ALA A 704 6.83 -14.87 -42.85
CA ALA A 704 6.70 -13.41 -42.84
C ALA A 704 7.15 -12.79 -41.51
N GLN A 705 6.72 -13.35 -40.37
CA GLN A 705 7.13 -12.88 -39.03
C GLN A 705 8.66 -12.97 -38.86
N LEU A 706 9.27 -14.13 -39.16
CA LEU A 706 10.71 -14.33 -39.01
C LEU A 706 11.54 -13.40 -39.93
N PHE A 707 11.06 -13.15 -41.15
CA PHE A 707 11.70 -12.22 -42.08
C PHE A 707 11.57 -10.75 -41.65
N ALA A 708 10.41 -10.34 -41.16
CA ALA A 708 10.20 -8.97 -40.69
C ALA A 708 11.07 -8.66 -39.45
N LEU A 709 11.26 -9.65 -38.56
CA LEU A 709 12.18 -9.53 -37.43
C LEU A 709 13.64 -9.26 -37.85
N THR A 710 14.16 -9.92 -38.90
CA THR A 710 15.55 -9.70 -39.35
C THR A 710 15.76 -8.36 -40.07
N LYS A 711 14.68 -7.77 -40.63
CA LYS A 711 14.72 -6.43 -41.26
C LYS A 711 14.58 -5.27 -40.25
N GLY A 712 14.25 -5.55 -38.99
CA GLY A 712 14.11 -4.52 -37.94
C GLY A 712 12.98 -3.53 -38.17
N GLY A 713 11.91 -3.95 -38.87
CA GLY A 713 10.80 -3.08 -39.27
C GLY A 713 9.80 -2.77 -38.15
N ASP A 714 8.86 -1.87 -38.46
CA ASP A 714 7.74 -1.51 -37.59
C ASP A 714 6.87 -2.75 -37.25
N PRO A 715 6.56 -3.02 -35.96
CA PRO A 715 5.58 -4.04 -35.55
C PRO A 715 4.21 -3.95 -36.25
N SER A 716 3.79 -2.77 -36.72
CA SER A 716 2.56 -2.60 -37.52
C SER A 716 2.64 -3.37 -38.85
N ALA A 717 3.69 -3.13 -39.64
CA ALA A 717 3.93 -3.80 -40.91
C ALA A 717 4.13 -5.32 -40.73
N LEU A 718 4.73 -5.75 -39.61
CA LEU A 718 4.86 -7.16 -39.25
C LEU A 718 3.48 -7.82 -39.06
N ARG A 719 2.55 -7.15 -38.37
CA ARG A 719 1.17 -7.59 -38.20
C ARG A 719 0.43 -7.69 -39.53
N ASP A 720 0.53 -6.68 -40.38
CA ASP A 720 -0.23 -6.60 -41.64
C ASP A 720 0.20 -7.65 -42.66
N VAL A 721 1.51 -7.82 -42.90
CA VAL A 721 2.02 -8.84 -43.83
C VAL A 721 1.71 -10.26 -43.30
N SER A 722 1.81 -10.47 -41.99
CA SER A 722 1.48 -11.75 -41.35
C SER A 722 -0.01 -12.09 -41.39
N HIS A 723 -0.88 -11.06 -41.30
CA HIS A 723 -2.33 -11.17 -41.45
C HIS A 723 -2.73 -11.44 -42.91
N LEU A 724 -2.11 -10.77 -43.89
CA LEU A 724 -2.30 -11.06 -45.31
C LEU A 724 -1.94 -12.53 -45.63
N ALA A 725 -0.81 -13.02 -45.15
CA ALA A 725 -0.40 -14.42 -45.27
C ALA A 725 -1.37 -15.40 -44.59
N PHE A 726 -1.88 -15.06 -43.40
CA PHE A 726 -2.82 -15.88 -42.64
C PHE A 726 -4.23 -15.92 -43.28
N SER A 727 -4.63 -14.86 -43.99
CA SER A 727 -5.99 -14.70 -44.57
C SER A 727 -6.41 -15.76 -45.59
N GLY A 728 -5.47 -16.57 -46.10
CA GLY A 728 -5.74 -17.64 -47.07
C GLY A 728 -6.19 -17.20 -48.47
N ARG A 729 -6.29 -15.88 -48.72
CA ARG A 729 -6.73 -15.30 -49.99
C ARG A 729 -5.86 -15.73 -51.18
N THR A 730 -6.47 -15.79 -52.36
CA THR A 730 -5.82 -16.22 -53.62
C THR A 730 -5.20 -15.04 -54.38
N SER A 731 -5.88 -13.89 -54.36
CA SER A 731 -5.32 -12.59 -54.76
C SER A 731 -5.79 -11.46 -53.83
N ILE A 732 -5.01 -10.38 -53.79
CA ILE A 732 -5.26 -9.15 -53.03
C ILE A 732 -4.83 -7.94 -53.87
N PRO A 733 -5.40 -6.73 -53.66
CA PRO A 733 -4.85 -5.51 -54.26
C PRO A 733 -3.42 -5.24 -53.76
N VAL A 734 -2.61 -4.56 -54.57
CA VAL A 734 -1.26 -4.11 -54.19
C VAL A 734 -1.37 -2.75 -53.50
N ASP A 735 -0.77 -2.64 -52.31
CA ASP A 735 -0.52 -1.37 -51.65
C ASP A 735 0.86 -0.83 -52.11
N PRO A 736 0.93 0.37 -52.72
CA PRO A 736 2.19 0.99 -53.11
C PRO A 736 3.16 1.27 -51.94
N ALA A 737 2.68 1.31 -50.69
CA ALA A 737 3.51 1.50 -49.50
C ALA A 737 4.22 0.22 -49.03
N VAL A 738 3.82 -0.95 -49.50
CA VAL A 738 4.39 -2.25 -49.08
C VAL A 738 5.42 -2.76 -50.09
N ASP A 739 6.61 -3.12 -49.61
CA ASP A 739 7.68 -3.66 -50.46
C ASP A 739 7.24 -4.96 -51.16
N LYS A 740 7.58 -5.06 -52.46
CA LYS A 740 7.39 -6.26 -53.29
C LYS A 740 8.10 -7.49 -52.70
N GLU A 741 9.18 -7.30 -51.94
CA GLU A 741 9.83 -8.39 -51.21
C GLU A 741 8.94 -8.95 -50.08
N LEU A 742 8.16 -8.11 -49.37
CA LEU A 742 7.26 -8.59 -48.31
C LEU A 742 6.13 -9.44 -48.90
N TYR A 743 5.57 -9.04 -50.04
CA TYR A 743 4.62 -9.87 -50.81
C TYR A 743 5.22 -11.22 -51.20
N ARG A 744 6.47 -11.24 -51.71
CA ARG A 744 7.19 -12.49 -52.08
C ARG A 744 7.29 -13.44 -50.89
N VAL A 745 7.70 -12.95 -49.72
CA VAL A 745 7.84 -13.74 -48.49
C VAL A 745 6.48 -14.29 -48.03
N ALA A 746 5.44 -13.45 -48.04
CA ALA A 746 4.06 -13.86 -47.76
C ALA A 746 3.48 -14.85 -48.79
N GLY A 747 4.19 -15.14 -49.89
CA GLY A 747 3.83 -16.14 -50.90
C GLY A 747 3.07 -15.59 -52.09
N PHE A 748 3.08 -14.28 -52.31
CA PHE A 748 2.40 -13.60 -53.40
C PHE A 748 3.39 -12.97 -54.39
N ARG A 749 3.05 -13.00 -55.68
CA ARG A 749 3.71 -12.22 -56.73
C ARG A 749 2.85 -11.03 -57.09
N VAL A 750 3.45 -9.84 -57.08
CA VAL A 750 2.86 -8.62 -57.65
C VAL A 750 2.74 -8.78 -59.17
N ALA A 751 1.51 -8.66 -59.69
CA ALA A 751 1.11 -8.91 -61.07
C ALA A 751 0.10 -7.82 -61.50
N GLY A 752 0.62 -6.71 -62.04
CA GLY A 752 -0.20 -5.52 -62.28
C GLY A 752 -0.74 -4.93 -60.96
N PRO A 753 -2.04 -4.59 -60.86
CA PRO A 753 -2.63 -3.99 -59.66
C PRO A 753 -2.91 -4.98 -58.52
N ARG A 754 -2.70 -6.29 -58.72
CA ARG A 754 -2.96 -7.34 -57.72
C ARG A 754 -1.70 -8.12 -57.36
N ALA A 755 -1.61 -8.59 -56.12
CA ALA A 755 -0.66 -9.63 -55.73
C ALA A 755 -1.39 -10.99 -55.69
N ILE A 756 -0.85 -12.00 -56.38
CA ILE A 756 -1.47 -13.33 -56.56
C ILE A 756 -0.60 -14.38 -55.89
N ARG A 757 -1.22 -15.30 -55.14
CA ARG A 757 -0.50 -16.36 -54.43
C ARG A 757 0.19 -17.31 -55.43
N VAL A 758 1.44 -17.69 -55.16
CA VAL A 758 2.29 -18.37 -56.16
C VAL A 758 1.69 -19.71 -56.64
N ASP A 759 1.09 -20.52 -55.77
CA ASP A 759 0.42 -21.78 -56.15
C ASP A 759 -0.86 -21.57 -56.98
N ILE A 760 -1.48 -20.39 -56.92
CA ILE A 760 -2.61 -20.00 -57.78
C ILE A 760 -2.08 -19.59 -59.16
N LEU A 761 -1.00 -18.81 -59.18
CA LEU A 761 -0.37 -18.34 -60.41
C LEU A 761 0.24 -19.47 -61.25
N GLU A 762 0.88 -20.46 -60.62
CA GLU A 762 1.39 -21.63 -61.34
C GLU A 762 0.25 -22.53 -61.84
N ARG A 763 -0.86 -22.65 -61.09
CA ARG A 763 -2.08 -23.33 -61.58
C ARG A 763 -2.71 -22.62 -62.76
N LEU A 764 -2.71 -21.28 -62.79
CA LEU A 764 -3.14 -20.51 -63.95
C LEU A 764 -2.24 -20.81 -65.17
N ALA A 765 -0.92 -20.88 -64.97
CA ALA A 765 0.01 -21.26 -66.03
C ALA A 765 -0.20 -22.71 -66.53
N ASP A 766 -0.58 -23.64 -65.64
CA ASP A 766 -0.89 -25.03 -65.98
C ASP A 766 -2.26 -25.17 -66.69
N LEU A 767 -3.19 -24.21 -66.56
CA LEU A 767 -4.39 -24.10 -67.42
C LEU A 767 -4.08 -23.48 -68.78
N ILE A 768 -3.24 -22.43 -68.84
CA ILE A 768 -2.91 -21.72 -70.07
C ILE A 768 -1.96 -22.54 -70.97
N ARG A 769 -1.01 -23.30 -70.40
CA ARG A 769 0.00 -24.03 -71.18
C ARG A 769 -0.60 -25.08 -72.14
N PRO A 770 -1.58 -25.92 -71.77
CA PRO A 770 -2.24 -26.82 -72.70
C PRO A 770 -3.02 -26.08 -73.80
N ALA A 771 -3.71 -24.98 -73.45
CA ALA A 771 -4.48 -24.18 -74.41
C ALA A 771 -3.59 -23.57 -75.51
N ILE A 772 -2.40 -23.07 -75.15
CA ILE A 772 -1.40 -22.53 -76.10
C ILE A 772 -0.64 -23.63 -76.85
N ALA A 773 -0.52 -24.84 -76.27
CA ALA A 773 0.20 -25.95 -76.89
C ALA A 773 -0.67 -26.77 -77.87
N TYR A 774 -1.99 -26.75 -77.70
CA TYR A 774 -2.94 -27.34 -78.64
C TYR A 774 -3.03 -26.48 -79.90
N ARG A 775 -2.80 -27.08 -81.06
CA ARG A 775 -2.93 -26.41 -82.36
C ARG A 775 -4.10 -27.01 -83.14
N PRO A 776 -5.20 -26.26 -83.34
CA PRO A 776 -6.33 -26.69 -84.16
C PRO A 776 -5.89 -27.26 -85.52
N GLY A 777 -6.49 -28.37 -85.94
CA GLY A 777 -6.13 -29.14 -87.14
C GLY A 777 -4.83 -29.97 -87.07
N LEU A 778 -3.93 -29.69 -86.12
CA LEU A 778 -2.62 -30.36 -85.97
C LEU A 778 -2.54 -31.29 -84.75
N THR A 779 -3.15 -30.91 -83.63
CA THR A 779 -3.24 -31.71 -82.41
C THR A 779 -4.50 -32.58 -82.46
N GLU A 780 -4.35 -33.89 -82.24
CA GLU A 780 -5.48 -34.82 -82.16
C GLU A 780 -6.14 -34.78 -80.78
N GLY A 781 -7.47 -34.84 -80.76
CA GLY A 781 -8.28 -34.75 -79.53
C GLY A 781 -9.08 -33.44 -79.43
N GLU A 782 -9.90 -33.36 -78.39
CA GLU A 782 -10.71 -32.17 -78.11
C GLU A 782 -9.84 -30.99 -77.63
N PRO A 783 -10.17 -29.74 -78.01
CA PRO A 783 -9.43 -28.57 -77.60
C PRO A 783 -9.55 -28.34 -76.07
N PRO A 784 -8.43 -28.11 -75.35
CA PRO A 784 -8.45 -27.67 -73.96
C PRO A 784 -9.29 -26.40 -73.80
N ALA A 785 -10.00 -26.27 -72.67
CA ALA A 785 -10.87 -25.12 -72.41
C ALA A 785 -10.12 -23.78 -72.51
N GLY A 786 -10.45 -22.99 -73.52
CA GLY A 786 -9.80 -21.71 -73.84
C GLY A 786 -8.71 -21.77 -74.92
N ALA A 787 -8.48 -22.90 -75.59
CA ALA A 787 -7.60 -22.94 -76.77
C ALA A 787 -8.12 -22.03 -77.90
N ALA A 788 -7.20 -21.47 -78.69
CA ALA A 788 -7.48 -20.60 -79.83
C ALA A 788 -6.58 -20.94 -81.02
N ASP A 789 -6.77 -20.27 -82.17
CA ASP A 789 -5.90 -20.46 -83.34
C ASP A 789 -4.44 -20.03 -83.07
N GLY A 790 -3.49 -20.93 -83.32
CA GLY A 790 -2.05 -20.67 -83.19
C GLY A 790 -1.51 -20.84 -81.77
N ASP A 791 -0.45 -20.11 -81.42
CA ASP A 791 0.17 -20.18 -80.09
C ASP A 791 -0.57 -19.24 -79.09
N ALA A 792 -1.89 -19.42 -78.95
CA ALA A 792 -2.81 -18.46 -78.33
C ALA A 792 -3.96 -19.12 -77.53
N PHE A 793 -4.63 -18.33 -76.70
CA PHE A 793 -5.76 -18.75 -75.87
C PHE A 793 -6.80 -17.63 -75.66
N VAL A 794 -8.00 -17.97 -75.21
CA VAL A 794 -9.04 -17.04 -74.74
C VAL A 794 -9.27 -17.25 -73.25
N VAL A 795 -9.55 -16.17 -72.52
CA VAL A 795 -9.79 -16.20 -71.06
C VAL A 795 -11.07 -16.97 -70.75
N THR A 796 -10.97 -17.99 -69.89
CA THR A 796 -12.14 -18.78 -69.45
C THR A 796 -12.59 -18.40 -68.04
N GLY A 797 -13.85 -18.69 -67.70
CA GLY A 797 -14.38 -18.51 -66.35
C GLY A 797 -13.62 -19.30 -65.28
N ALA A 798 -12.98 -20.42 -65.63
CA ALA A 798 -12.10 -21.15 -64.73
C ALA A 798 -10.81 -20.37 -64.40
N MET A 799 -10.25 -19.63 -65.36
CA MET A 799 -9.05 -18.82 -65.16
C MET A 799 -9.31 -17.58 -64.28
N THR A 800 -10.43 -16.87 -64.50
CA THR A 800 -10.80 -15.69 -63.70
C THR A 800 -11.25 -16.08 -62.29
N SER A 801 -12.03 -17.15 -62.15
CA SER A 801 -12.45 -17.71 -60.85
C SER A 801 -11.26 -18.16 -60.00
N LEU A 802 -10.27 -18.84 -60.61
CA LEU A 802 -9.07 -19.30 -59.91
C LEU A 802 -8.26 -18.15 -59.27
N VAL A 803 -8.20 -16.98 -59.91
CA VAL A 803 -7.48 -15.79 -59.39
C VAL A 803 -8.38 -14.91 -58.51
N GLY A 804 -9.69 -14.93 -58.72
CA GLY A 804 -10.66 -14.08 -58.02
C GLY A 804 -10.77 -12.66 -58.58
N CYS A 805 -10.56 -12.48 -59.89
CA CYS A 805 -10.74 -11.21 -60.59
C CYS A 805 -11.02 -11.42 -62.09
N ALA A 806 -11.71 -10.48 -62.73
CA ALA A 806 -12.10 -10.53 -64.13
C ALA A 806 -11.91 -9.16 -64.81
N GLY A 807 -12.16 -9.08 -66.13
CA GLY A 807 -12.06 -7.83 -66.90
C GLY A 807 -10.65 -7.24 -66.90
N ALA A 808 -10.57 -5.90 -66.87
CA ALA A 808 -9.31 -5.16 -67.03
C ALA A 808 -8.21 -5.54 -66.02
N GLU A 809 -8.55 -5.82 -64.75
CA GLU A 809 -7.56 -6.28 -63.75
C GLU A 809 -6.89 -7.60 -64.16
N PHE A 810 -7.68 -8.54 -64.69
CA PHE A 810 -7.18 -9.82 -65.17
C PHE A 810 -6.33 -9.66 -66.45
N GLY A 811 -6.69 -8.69 -67.31
CA GLY A 811 -5.87 -8.29 -68.45
C GLY A 811 -4.51 -7.74 -68.05
N GLU A 812 -4.43 -6.87 -67.04
CA GLU A 812 -3.14 -6.37 -66.52
C GLU A 812 -2.29 -7.46 -65.87
N ILE A 813 -2.92 -8.44 -65.20
CA ILE A 813 -2.24 -9.64 -64.71
C ILE A 813 -1.59 -10.39 -65.88
N LEU A 814 -2.34 -10.71 -66.95
CA LEU A 814 -1.80 -11.41 -68.11
C LEU A 814 -0.68 -10.63 -68.81
N LYS A 815 -0.80 -9.30 -68.94
CA LYS A 815 0.28 -8.44 -69.44
C LYS A 815 1.55 -8.55 -68.58
N SER A 816 1.41 -8.54 -67.26
CA SER A 816 2.53 -8.66 -66.31
C SER A 816 3.23 -10.03 -66.32
N LEU A 817 2.55 -11.08 -66.83
CA LEU A 817 3.11 -12.41 -67.05
C LEU A 817 3.74 -12.60 -68.44
N GLY A 818 3.67 -11.59 -69.31
CA GLY A 818 4.28 -11.60 -70.65
C GLY A 818 3.35 -12.02 -71.79
N TYR A 819 2.03 -11.99 -71.58
CA TYR A 819 1.06 -12.17 -72.67
C TYR A 819 0.68 -10.82 -73.29
N ARG A 820 0.25 -10.83 -74.56
CA ARG A 820 -0.35 -9.69 -75.27
C ARG A 820 -1.72 -10.08 -75.80
N VAL A 821 -2.67 -9.15 -75.73
CA VAL A 821 -4.01 -9.27 -76.32
C VAL A 821 -3.99 -8.85 -77.80
N GLU A 822 -4.81 -9.50 -78.60
CA GLU A 822 -5.22 -9.12 -79.95
C GLU A 822 -6.75 -9.29 -80.05
N THR A 823 -7.44 -8.28 -80.57
CA THR A 823 -8.89 -8.35 -80.80
C THR A 823 -9.16 -8.88 -82.21
N ARG A 824 -9.99 -9.92 -82.34
CA ARG A 824 -10.36 -10.54 -83.62
C ARG A 824 -11.88 -10.72 -83.71
N LYS A 825 -12.44 -10.68 -84.92
CA LYS A 825 -13.85 -11.05 -85.19
C LYS A 825 -13.96 -12.50 -85.63
N GLY A 826 -14.95 -13.22 -85.10
CA GLY A 826 -15.17 -14.65 -85.33
C GLY A 826 -14.85 -15.51 -84.08
N PRO A 827 -15.08 -16.84 -84.14
CA PRO A 827 -14.83 -17.74 -83.01
C PRO A 827 -13.32 -17.90 -82.72
N ALA A 828 -13.01 -18.33 -81.50
CA ALA A 828 -11.63 -18.48 -81.01
C ALA A 828 -10.79 -19.49 -81.82
N ILE A 829 -11.45 -20.51 -82.37
CA ILE A 829 -10.88 -21.52 -83.26
C ILE A 829 -11.60 -21.38 -84.61
N THR A 830 -10.84 -21.19 -85.70
CA THR A 830 -11.36 -21.11 -87.07
C THR A 830 -10.84 -22.21 -87.99
N ALA A 831 -9.89 -23.05 -87.53
CA ALA A 831 -9.50 -24.27 -88.22
C ALA A 831 -10.30 -25.51 -87.74
N GLU A 832 -10.50 -26.47 -88.64
CA GLU A 832 -11.28 -27.68 -88.37
C GLU A 832 -10.62 -28.57 -87.30
N ILE A 833 -11.39 -29.00 -86.30
CA ILE A 833 -10.88 -29.80 -85.17
C ILE A 833 -10.64 -31.23 -85.63
N LYS A 834 -9.38 -31.67 -85.57
CA LYS A 834 -8.99 -33.05 -85.88
C LYS A 834 -9.40 -34.00 -84.75
N ARG A 835 -10.70 -34.34 -84.73
CA ARG A 835 -11.26 -35.37 -83.84
C ARG A 835 -10.55 -36.71 -84.09
N PRO A 836 -10.27 -37.51 -83.05
CA PRO A 836 -9.77 -38.86 -83.25
C PRO A 836 -10.82 -39.67 -84.04
N ALA A 837 -10.36 -40.56 -84.92
CA ALA A 837 -11.25 -41.50 -85.58
C ALA A 837 -11.98 -42.35 -84.52
N PRO A 838 -13.26 -42.72 -84.74
CA PRO A 838 -13.96 -43.60 -83.80
C PRO A 838 -13.22 -44.93 -83.71
N ILE A 839 -12.68 -45.24 -82.53
CA ILE A 839 -12.16 -46.57 -82.24
C ILE A 839 -13.36 -47.52 -82.32
N ALA A 840 -13.36 -48.37 -83.34
CA ALA A 840 -14.42 -49.35 -83.52
C ALA A 840 -14.51 -50.24 -82.28
N ALA A 841 -15.73 -50.57 -81.87
CA ALA A 841 -15.95 -51.46 -80.74
C ALA A 841 -15.43 -52.86 -81.06
N THR A 842 -14.24 -53.20 -80.55
CA THR A 842 -13.85 -54.59 -80.37
C THR A 842 -14.75 -55.20 -79.30
N GLU A 843 -15.62 -56.10 -79.71
CA GLU A 843 -16.45 -56.92 -78.83
C GLU A 843 -15.59 -57.68 -77.80
N PRO A 844 -16.13 -58.01 -76.61
CA PRO A 844 -15.33 -58.56 -75.52
C PRO A 844 -14.80 -59.96 -75.85
N VAL A 845 -13.48 -60.13 -75.77
CA VAL A 845 -12.88 -61.47 -75.70
C VAL A 845 -13.25 -62.08 -74.35
N VAL A 846 -14.23 -62.98 -74.39
CA VAL A 846 -14.69 -63.76 -73.25
C VAL A 846 -13.56 -64.67 -72.75
N VAL A 847 -13.24 -64.56 -71.45
CA VAL A 847 -12.65 -65.65 -70.68
C VAL A 847 -13.70 -66.13 -69.69
N LEU A 848 -14.31 -67.28 -69.99
CA LEU A 848 -15.28 -67.96 -69.13
C LEU A 848 -14.81 -69.39 -68.90
N GLU A 849 -14.38 -69.67 -67.67
CA GLU A 849 -14.58 -70.92 -66.92
C GLU A 849 -14.14 -70.59 -65.47
N ALA A 850 -15.09 -70.51 -64.53
CA ALA A 850 -15.60 -71.62 -63.69
C ALA A 850 -14.85 -71.64 -62.34
N ALA A 851 -15.48 -71.23 -61.23
CA ALA A 851 -16.35 -72.05 -60.36
C ALA A 851 -15.53 -73.04 -59.47
N THR A 852 -15.87 -73.33 -58.22
CA THR A 852 -17.15 -73.27 -57.49
C THR A 852 -16.99 -72.87 -56.00
N ALA A 853 -18.13 -72.57 -55.36
CA ALA A 853 -18.40 -72.69 -53.91
C ALA A 853 -17.70 -71.70 -52.94
N ASP A 854 -18.22 -71.45 -51.73
CA ASP A 854 -19.39 -72.07 -51.07
C ASP A 854 -20.29 -71.05 -50.33
N ALA A 855 -21.44 -71.50 -49.83
CA ALA A 855 -22.42 -70.67 -49.12
C ALA A 855 -22.98 -71.34 -47.85
N GLY A 856 -23.14 -70.54 -46.77
CA GLY A 856 -23.71 -70.97 -45.49
C GLY A 856 -22.71 -71.64 -44.53
N GLU A 857 -23.04 -71.83 -43.25
CA GLU A 857 -24.15 -71.23 -42.48
C GLU A 857 -23.88 -71.29 -40.96
N ILE A 858 -24.57 -70.42 -40.20
CA ILE A 858 -24.94 -70.54 -38.78
C ILE A 858 -23.84 -70.92 -37.75
N ALA A 859 -23.54 -69.98 -36.85
CA ALA A 859 -23.37 -70.28 -35.43
C ALA A 859 -23.81 -69.09 -34.55
N VAL A 860 -24.79 -69.31 -33.68
CA VAL A 860 -25.26 -68.34 -32.68
C VAL A 860 -24.79 -68.79 -31.30
N GLN A 861 -24.25 -67.88 -30.48
CA GLN A 861 -24.52 -67.87 -29.05
C GLN A 861 -24.22 -66.52 -28.39
N ALA A 862 -24.86 -66.29 -27.25
CA ALA A 862 -24.82 -65.04 -26.50
C ALA A 862 -24.38 -65.30 -25.04
N GLY A 863 -23.95 -64.23 -24.38
CA GLY A 863 -23.42 -64.22 -23.01
C GLY A 863 -22.44 -63.05 -22.88
N GLU A 864 -22.50 -62.19 -21.87
CA GLU A 864 -23.39 -62.17 -20.70
C GLU A 864 -23.61 -60.71 -20.27
N ALA A 865 -24.68 -60.43 -19.53
CA ALA A 865 -25.05 -59.07 -19.11
C ALA A 865 -25.28 -59.00 -17.60
N VAL A 866 -24.78 -57.93 -16.96
CA VAL A 866 -25.18 -57.53 -15.60
C VAL A 866 -25.33 -56.01 -15.58
N ALA A 867 -26.58 -55.54 -15.60
CA ALA A 867 -26.97 -54.31 -14.91
C ALA A 867 -27.35 -54.67 -13.46
N PRO A 868 -27.35 -53.71 -12.52
CA PRO A 868 -28.56 -52.89 -12.34
C PRO A 868 -28.21 -51.41 -12.02
N ASP A 869 -29.13 -50.48 -11.77
CA ASP A 869 -30.59 -50.61 -11.64
C ASP A 869 -31.31 -49.36 -12.17
N MET A 870 -32.61 -49.49 -12.48
CA MET A 870 -33.54 -48.38 -12.59
C MET A 870 -34.78 -48.68 -11.76
N THR A 871 -35.05 -47.83 -10.76
CA THR A 871 -36.39 -47.68 -10.18
C THR A 871 -36.89 -46.26 -10.45
N ALA A 872 -38.16 -46.16 -10.83
CA ALA A 872 -38.75 -44.96 -11.42
C ALA A 872 -40.14 -44.68 -10.83
N GLU A 873 -40.52 -43.40 -10.82
CA GLU A 873 -41.91 -42.91 -10.78
C GLU A 873 -42.73 -43.34 -9.53
N VAL A 874 -43.95 -42.86 -9.26
CA VAL A 874 -44.94 -42.05 -10.00
C VAL A 874 -45.49 -40.96 -9.02
N VAL A 875 -46.11 -39.83 -9.39
CA VAL A 875 -47.52 -39.63 -9.80
C VAL A 875 -47.75 -38.12 -10.13
N VAL A 876 -48.35 -37.83 -11.30
CA VAL A 876 -49.48 -36.89 -11.63
C VAL A 876 -49.69 -35.64 -10.71
N ASP A 877 -49.89 -34.40 -11.19
CA ASP A 877 -51.03 -33.91 -12.01
C ASP A 877 -50.78 -32.57 -12.79
N VAL A 878 -51.83 -31.98 -13.38
CA VAL A 878 -51.79 -31.03 -14.53
C VAL A 878 -52.53 -29.68 -14.26
N ALA A 879 -52.07 -28.61 -14.94
CA ALA A 879 -52.79 -27.35 -15.26
C ALA A 879 -53.04 -26.31 -14.11
N PRO A 880 -53.43 -25.03 -14.40
CA PRO A 880 -53.06 -24.15 -15.54
C PRO A 880 -52.87 -22.62 -15.20
N VAL A 881 -52.52 -21.80 -16.22
CA VAL A 881 -52.64 -20.31 -16.38
C VAL A 881 -52.01 -19.34 -15.35
N GLU A 882 -51.19 -18.35 -15.79
CA GLU A 882 -51.55 -16.91 -15.88
C GLU A 882 -50.37 -15.99 -16.28
N GLU A 883 -50.70 -14.88 -16.94
CA GLU A 883 -49.83 -13.72 -17.22
C GLU A 883 -49.84 -12.74 -16.03
N PRO A 884 -49.05 -11.66 -16.09
CA PRO A 884 -49.61 -10.35 -15.75
C PRO A 884 -49.53 -9.37 -16.93
N ALA A 885 -50.57 -8.54 -17.07
CA ALA A 885 -50.87 -7.81 -18.29
C ALA A 885 -50.37 -6.36 -18.33
N ALA A 886 -50.26 -5.87 -19.58
CA ALA A 886 -50.55 -4.52 -20.07
C ALA A 886 -50.03 -3.27 -19.32
N GLU A 887 -49.37 -2.40 -20.09
CA GLU A 887 -49.92 -1.05 -20.29
C GLU A 887 -49.71 -0.61 -21.76
N ALA A 888 -50.65 0.14 -22.33
CA ALA A 888 -50.63 0.61 -23.71
C ALA A 888 -51.25 2.01 -23.81
N VAL A 889 -50.86 2.79 -24.82
CA VAL A 889 -51.38 4.15 -25.07
C VAL A 889 -51.81 4.28 -26.52
N GLU A 890 -52.95 4.94 -26.76
CA GLU A 890 -53.68 4.90 -28.02
C GLU A 890 -53.25 5.94 -29.07
N VAL A 891 -53.16 5.46 -30.31
CA VAL A 891 -53.83 5.97 -31.53
C VAL A 891 -53.93 7.49 -31.76
N ASN A 892 -53.43 7.92 -32.94
CA ASN A 892 -54.22 8.73 -33.88
C ASN A 892 -53.73 8.52 -35.33
N ASP A 893 -54.58 8.85 -36.31
CA ASP A 893 -54.54 8.34 -37.70
C ASP A 893 -54.70 9.48 -38.76
N ALA A 894 -54.55 9.13 -40.04
CA ALA A 894 -55.08 9.74 -41.28
C ALA A 894 -54.07 10.31 -42.32
N GLY A 895 -53.88 9.57 -43.42
CA GLY A 895 -53.53 10.03 -44.79
C GLY A 895 -52.11 10.56 -45.03
N GLU A 896 -51.43 10.32 -46.17
CA GLU A 896 -51.72 9.67 -47.47
C GLU A 896 -50.33 9.32 -48.12
N VAL A 897 -50.09 8.52 -49.18
CA VAL A 897 -50.84 8.02 -50.35
C VAL A 897 -50.31 6.61 -50.76
N ALA A 898 -51.01 5.90 -51.63
CA ALA A 898 -50.58 4.66 -52.31
C ALA A 898 -49.62 4.92 -53.52
N SER A 899 -49.06 3.99 -54.30
CA SER A 899 -49.07 2.49 -54.44
C SER A 899 -47.73 2.07 -55.13
N SER A 900 -47.37 0.83 -55.52
CA SER A 900 -48.08 -0.45 -55.75
C SER A 900 -47.15 -1.71 -55.71
N ASP A 901 -47.60 -2.74 -54.99
CA ASP A 901 -47.59 -4.20 -55.23
C ASP A 901 -46.55 -5.00 -56.07
N ALA A 902 -46.35 -6.26 -55.58
CA ALA A 902 -46.28 -7.55 -56.31
C ALA A 902 -44.91 -8.29 -56.54
N GLU A 903 -44.71 -9.36 -55.76
CA GLU A 903 -44.23 -10.68 -56.24
C GLU A 903 -45.46 -11.54 -56.70
N PRO A 904 -45.42 -12.86 -57.07
CA PRO A 904 -44.29 -13.80 -57.24
C PRO A 904 -44.36 -14.79 -58.45
N ALA A 905 -43.28 -15.56 -58.64
CA ALA A 905 -43.17 -17.00 -59.01
C ALA A 905 -43.64 -17.64 -60.36
N ALA A 906 -42.79 -18.61 -60.79
CA ALA A 906 -43.05 -19.89 -61.49
C ALA A 906 -43.14 -20.02 -63.04
N ASP A 907 -42.75 -21.22 -63.50
CA ASP A 907 -42.72 -21.93 -64.82
C ASP A 907 -43.56 -21.37 -66.01
N VAL A 908 -43.31 -21.68 -67.31
CA VAL A 908 -43.24 -23.01 -67.96
C VAL A 908 -42.59 -22.94 -69.37
N ALA A 909 -41.81 -23.97 -69.75
CA ALA A 909 -41.45 -24.47 -71.10
C ALA A 909 -40.95 -23.50 -72.20
N ALA A 910 -40.55 -24.08 -73.35
CA ALA A 910 -39.95 -23.39 -74.48
C ALA A 910 -40.89 -23.32 -75.69
N GLU A 911 -40.81 -22.23 -76.45
CA GLU A 911 -41.21 -22.16 -77.86
C GLU A 911 -40.21 -21.28 -78.62
N THR A 912 -40.02 -21.55 -79.91
CA THR A 912 -38.93 -21.00 -80.73
C THR A 912 -39.29 -19.68 -81.39
N VAL A 913 -38.44 -18.65 -81.22
CA VAL A 913 -38.45 -17.43 -82.04
C VAL A 913 -37.07 -17.23 -82.67
N ALA A 914 -37.03 -16.74 -83.91
CA ALA A 914 -35.84 -16.78 -84.75
C ALA A 914 -34.73 -15.79 -84.34
N GLU A 915 -33.48 -16.23 -84.47
CA GLU A 915 -32.28 -15.42 -84.30
C GLU A 915 -32.12 -14.43 -85.47
N ALA A 916 -32.27 -13.13 -85.20
CA ALA A 916 -31.76 -12.09 -86.09
C ALA A 916 -30.22 -12.07 -86.01
N PRO A 917 -29.49 -11.84 -87.12
CA PRO A 917 -28.04 -12.04 -87.15
C PRO A 917 -27.32 -11.05 -86.23
N ALA A 918 -26.81 -11.55 -85.11
CA ALA A 918 -25.93 -10.79 -84.23
C ALA A 918 -24.64 -10.41 -84.98
N GLU A 919 -24.21 -9.16 -84.84
CA GLU A 919 -22.92 -8.73 -85.39
C GLU A 919 -21.78 -9.55 -84.78
N PRO A 920 -20.72 -9.89 -85.54
CA PRO A 920 -19.66 -10.77 -85.07
C PRO A 920 -18.90 -10.13 -83.90
N ALA A 921 -19.19 -10.63 -82.70
CA ALA A 921 -18.58 -10.18 -81.46
C ALA A 921 -17.04 -10.17 -81.55
N GLU A 922 -16.44 -9.07 -81.11
CA GLU A 922 -15.00 -8.93 -81.02
C GLU A 922 -14.48 -9.71 -79.80
N ILE A 923 -13.66 -10.73 -80.05
CA ILE A 923 -13.07 -11.58 -79.01
C ILE A 923 -11.63 -11.18 -78.72
N GLU A 924 -11.27 -11.17 -77.43
CA GLU A 924 -9.89 -10.99 -76.98
C GLU A 924 -9.12 -12.31 -77.02
N ILE A 925 -8.15 -12.41 -77.91
CA ILE A 925 -7.23 -13.54 -78.02
C ILE A 925 -5.89 -13.14 -77.39
N TRP A 926 -5.39 -13.98 -76.48
CA TRP A 926 -4.18 -13.75 -75.70
C TRP A 926 -3.05 -14.69 -76.15
N ARG A 927 -1.86 -14.16 -76.38
CA ARG A 927 -0.69 -14.93 -76.89
C ARG A 927 0.62 -14.49 -76.26
N VAL A 928 1.61 -15.39 -76.25
CA VAL A 928 2.92 -15.11 -75.65
C VAL A 928 3.63 -13.97 -76.40
N ALA A 929 4.15 -12.99 -75.67
CA ALA A 929 4.98 -11.94 -76.26
C ALA A 929 6.29 -12.54 -76.79
N ARG A 930 6.36 -12.78 -78.10
CA ARG A 930 7.59 -13.20 -78.77
C ARG A 930 8.66 -12.12 -78.53
N GLN A 931 9.82 -12.50 -77.98
CA GLN A 931 10.96 -11.58 -77.89
C GLN A 931 11.45 -11.25 -79.30
N GLU A 932 11.05 -10.08 -79.78
CA GLU A 932 11.66 -9.45 -80.95
C GLU A 932 13.11 -9.13 -80.60
N ARG A 933 14.05 -9.88 -81.20
CA ARG A 933 15.45 -9.43 -81.25
C ARG A 933 15.44 -8.07 -81.93
N PRO A 934 16.02 -7.01 -81.34
CA PRO A 934 16.09 -5.71 -82.00
C PRO A 934 16.79 -5.86 -83.35
N ARG A 935 16.04 -5.70 -84.45
CA ARG A 935 16.64 -5.41 -85.75
C ARG A 935 17.21 -4.01 -85.63
N GLY A 936 18.53 -3.93 -85.46
CA GLY A 936 19.22 -2.66 -85.47
C GLY A 936 19.07 -2.02 -86.85
N ASP A 937 18.53 -0.81 -86.89
CA ASP A 937 18.63 0.06 -88.05
C ASP A 937 19.64 1.18 -87.77
N HIS A 938 20.37 1.60 -88.79
CA HIS A 938 21.54 2.47 -88.67
C HIS A 938 21.31 3.79 -89.40
N GLN A 939 20.90 4.84 -88.68
CA GLN A 939 21.11 6.22 -89.14
C GLN A 939 21.83 7.07 -88.09
N ARG A 940 22.93 7.69 -88.54
CA ARG A 940 23.81 8.62 -87.80
C ARG A 940 23.58 10.04 -88.34
N PRO A 941 23.78 11.08 -87.52
CA PRO A 941 24.97 11.94 -87.72
C PRO A 941 25.72 12.17 -86.39
N ARG A 942 27.03 11.88 -86.29
CA ARG A 942 28.22 12.64 -86.73
C ARG A 942 28.80 13.59 -85.66
N HIS A 943 30.03 13.25 -85.24
CA HIS A 943 30.99 13.99 -84.40
C HIS A 943 31.09 15.51 -84.60
N HIS A 944 31.32 16.25 -83.50
CA HIS A 944 32.55 17.00 -83.13
C HIS A 944 32.24 17.97 -81.96
N GLY A 945 33.05 18.19 -80.90
CA GLY A 945 34.21 17.46 -80.37
C GLY A 945 35.07 18.28 -79.37
N LYS A 946 35.69 17.63 -78.36
CA LYS A 946 36.73 18.15 -77.41
C LYS A 946 36.27 19.24 -76.40
N PRO A 947 37.08 19.63 -75.37
CA PRO A 947 38.49 19.29 -75.06
C PRO A 947 38.77 18.68 -73.65
N ARG A 948 40.07 18.54 -73.32
CA ARG A 948 40.69 18.23 -72.00
C ARG A 948 41.49 19.46 -71.55
N GLY A 949 41.74 19.59 -70.24
CA GLY A 949 42.56 20.64 -69.60
C GLY A 949 41.72 21.49 -68.63
N ASP A 950 42.21 22.00 -67.49
CA ASP A 950 43.57 21.91 -66.91
C ASP A 950 43.60 22.01 -65.37
N ARG A 951 44.80 21.85 -64.79
CA ARG A 951 45.22 22.26 -63.42
C ARG A 951 45.49 23.80 -63.38
N PRO A 952 46.01 24.48 -62.31
CA PRO A 952 46.67 24.04 -61.06
C PRO A 952 46.14 24.85 -59.82
N PRO A 953 46.89 25.11 -58.71
CA PRO A 953 48.17 24.55 -58.24
C PRO A 953 48.20 24.01 -56.79
N GLN A 954 49.25 23.23 -56.50
CA GLN A 954 49.80 23.10 -55.15
C GLN A 954 51.05 23.99 -55.03
N GLY A 955 51.24 24.57 -53.83
CA GLY A 955 52.54 24.96 -53.29
C GLY A 955 52.75 24.23 -51.96
N ALA A 956 53.99 23.90 -51.63
CA ALA A 956 54.39 23.10 -50.45
C ALA A 956 55.67 23.72 -49.83
N PRO A 957 56.30 23.18 -48.76
CA PRO A 957 55.95 22.01 -47.93
C PRO A 957 56.09 22.23 -46.39
N GLY A 958 55.87 21.16 -45.62
CA GLY A 958 56.31 21.03 -44.20
C GLY A 958 55.30 21.52 -43.14
N GLU A 959 55.24 20.97 -41.93
CA GLU A 959 55.85 19.75 -41.32
C GLU A 959 54.89 19.22 -40.22
N GLY A 960 55.17 18.05 -39.60
CA GLY A 960 54.66 17.73 -38.26
C GLY A 960 53.63 16.58 -38.11
N ALA A 961 54.17 15.38 -37.86
CA ALA A 961 53.72 14.31 -36.94
C ALA A 961 52.21 14.00 -36.64
N ALA A 962 51.94 12.70 -36.52
CA ALA A 962 50.80 12.08 -35.80
C ALA A 962 51.10 12.00 -34.26
N PRO A 963 50.30 11.37 -33.35
CA PRO A 963 49.15 10.48 -33.57
C PRO A 963 47.97 10.54 -32.56
N ARG A 964 47.06 9.57 -32.74
CA ARG A 964 46.14 8.86 -31.81
C ARG A 964 46.07 9.22 -30.30
N THR A 965 44.84 9.05 -29.80
CA THR A 965 44.37 8.43 -28.52
C THR A 965 44.34 9.21 -27.18
N ASP A 966 43.23 8.92 -26.47
CA ASP A 966 42.99 8.94 -25.02
C ASP A 966 42.55 10.22 -24.26
N ARG A 967 42.03 9.97 -23.05
CA ARG A 967 41.22 10.83 -22.14
C ARG A 967 42.12 11.40 -20.99
N PRO A 968 41.63 11.93 -19.83
CA PRO A 968 40.31 12.49 -19.42
C PRO A 968 40.37 13.81 -18.57
N ARG A 969 39.20 14.47 -18.34
CA ARG A 969 38.93 15.50 -17.27
C ARG A 969 39.76 16.82 -17.40
N GLU A 970 39.49 17.94 -16.70
CA GLU A 970 38.70 18.23 -15.48
C GLU A 970 38.18 19.71 -15.43
N ASP A 971 37.29 19.99 -14.46
CA ASP A 971 37.05 21.26 -13.72
C ASP A 971 36.41 22.57 -14.32
N ARG A 972 35.51 23.14 -13.49
CA ARG A 972 35.16 24.57 -13.19
C ARG A 972 34.90 25.67 -14.27
N ARG A 973 33.59 26.01 -14.37
CA ARG A 973 32.93 27.30 -13.99
C ARG A 973 33.16 28.59 -14.88
N PRO A 974 32.34 29.68 -14.72
CA PRO A 974 31.62 30.32 -15.84
C PRO A 974 32.12 31.74 -16.20
N PRO A 975 31.39 32.51 -17.06
CA PRO A 975 30.42 33.48 -16.52
C PRO A 975 29.12 33.69 -17.36
N ARG A 976 28.43 34.82 -17.11
CA ARG A 976 27.20 35.35 -17.74
C ARG A 976 27.50 35.89 -19.18
N GLU A 977 26.60 36.46 -19.99
CA GLU A 977 25.42 37.33 -19.71
C GLU A 977 24.55 37.57 -20.98
N GLY A 978 23.32 38.07 -20.84
CA GLY A 978 22.54 38.62 -21.98
C GLY A 978 21.06 38.22 -22.09
N ALA A 979 20.18 39.23 -22.25
CA ALA A 979 18.74 39.18 -22.58
C ALA A 979 18.29 40.63 -22.98
N PRO A 980 17.01 40.95 -23.32
CA PRO A 980 15.84 40.13 -23.67
C PRO A 980 15.08 40.58 -24.96
N ALA A 981 14.18 39.73 -25.48
CA ALA A 981 12.91 40.06 -26.17
C ALA A 981 12.27 38.76 -26.72
N GLY A 982 10.95 38.55 -26.81
CA GLY A 982 9.83 39.28 -26.21
C GLY A 982 8.56 39.26 -27.08
N ASP A 983 7.45 38.67 -26.63
CA ASP A 983 6.08 39.14 -26.98
C ASP A 983 4.96 38.58 -26.08
N ARG A 984 3.73 39.10 -26.26
CA ARG A 984 2.47 38.81 -25.52
C ARG A 984 1.29 38.68 -26.52
N PRO A 985 0.09 38.12 -26.17
CA PRO A 985 -0.83 38.63 -25.13
C PRO A 985 -1.72 37.53 -24.48
N ASP A 986 -2.91 37.83 -23.91
CA ASP A 986 -3.19 38.58 -22.66
C ASP A 986 -4.72 38.53 -22.38
N ASN A 987 -5.16 38.21 -21.15
CA ASN A 987 -6.45 38.67 -20.62
C ASN A 987 -6.67 38.44 -19.10
N ARG A 988 -6.94 39.56 -18.39
CA ARG A 988 -7.90 39.84 -17.28
C ARG A 988 -8.33 38.75 -16.25
N ALA A 989 -8.73 39.09 -15.01
CA ALA A 989 -8.32 40.10 -13.99
C ALA A 989 -9.37 40.21 -12.84
N LYS A 990 -8.93 40.21 -11.57
CA LYS A 990 -9.48 40.90 -10.35
C LYS A 990 -8.65 40.43 -9.13
N ARG A 991 -7.81 41.25 -8.47
CA ARG A 991 -8.05 42.30 -7.43
C ARG A 991 -8.84 41.79 -6.21
N PHE A 992 -8.45 42.00 -4.94
CA PHE A 992 -7.39 42.78 -4.25
C PHE A 992 -6.87 41.95 -3.03
N GLU A 993 -5.95 42.35 -2.14
CA GLU A 993 -4.65 43.06 -2.16
C GLU A 993 -4.13 43.12 -0.70
N LYS A 994 -2.82 43.27 -0.45
CA LYS A 994 -2.25 43.49 0.90
C LYS A 994 -1.55 44.84 0.94
N PHE A 995 -1.57 45.52 2.09
CA PHE A 995 -0.72 46.69 2.34
C PHE A 995 0.16 46.55 3.60
N THR A 996 1.19 47.39 3.64
CA THR A 996 2.41 47.24 4.44
C THR A 996 2.50 48.22 5.61
N ARG A 997 3.53 48.01 6.44
CA ARG A 997 3.85 48.77 7.65
C ARG A 997 4.90 49.86 7.35
N PRO A 998 4.76 51.10 7.85
CA PRO A 998 5.79 52.14 7.73
C PRO A 998 6.76 52.17 8.94
N GLU A 999 7.88 52.86 8.77
CA GLU A 999 8.89 53.17 9.80
C GLU A 999 9.04 54.70 10.01
N GLY A 1000 9.72 55.11 11.09
CA GLY A 1000 10.43 56.40 11.15
C GLY A 1000 10.00 57.38 12.25
N GLY A 1001 10.92 57.71 13.18
CA GLY A 1001 10.75 58.79 14.17
C GLY A 1001 11.72 58.70 15.36
N ALA A 1002 12.64 59.67 15.49
CA ALA A 1002 13.67 59.79 16.54
C ALA A 1002 13.75 61.30 16.99
N PRO A 1003 14.72 61.84 17.77
CA PRO A 1003 15.94 61.25 18.37
C PRO A 1003 16.36 61.75 19.80
N GLY A 1004 17.50 61.24 20.31
CA GLY A 1004 18.36 61.86 21.35
C GLY A 1004 18.21 61.32 22.79
N GLN A 1005 19.23 61.31 23.67
CA GLN A 1005 20.67 61.63 23.60
C GLN A 1005 21.45 60.77 24.64
N GLY A 1006 22.77 60.54 24.52
CA GLY A 1006 23.57 59.96 25.63
C GLY A 1006 24.97 59.40 25.29
N ARG A 1007 26.00 59.81 26.06
CA ARG A 1007 27.45 59.49 25.90
C ARG A 1007 27.87 58.05 26.28
N ALA A 1008 29.04 57.63 25.75
CA ALA A 1008 29.91 56.53 26.23
C ALA A 1008 30.97 57.07 27.28
N PRO A 1009 32.07 56.40 27.75
CA PRO A 1009 32.77 55.19 27.24
C PRO A 1009 33.44 54.19 28.27
N GLN A 1010 34.02 53.08 27.76
CA GLN A 1010 35.16 52.28 28.32
C GLN A 1010 34.94 51.55 29.69
N ALA A 1011 35.76 50.61 30.20
CA ALA A 1011 37.10 50.06 29.85
C ALA A 1011 37.24 48.52 30.18
N ARG A 1012 38.47 47.96 30.09
CA ARG A 1012 38.87 46.58 30.53
C ARG A 1012 39.65 46.58 31.87
N PRO A 1013 39.92 45.41 32.46
CA PRO A 1013 41.28 44.82 32.59
C PRO A 1013 41.33 43.35 32.06
N GLU A 1014 42.43 42.68 31.68
CA GLU A 1014 43.83 42.55 32.17
C GLU A 1014 44.00 41.64 33.42
N GLY A 1015 44.94 40.68 33.48
CA GLY A 1015 46.03 40.31 32.54
C GLY A 1015 46.65 38.89 32.78
N LYS A 1016 47.87 38.65 32.28
CA LYS A 1016 48.71 37.42 32.47
C LYS A 1016 50.10 37.80 33.04
N PRO A 1017 50.84 36.88 33.69
CA PRO A 1017 51.91 36.09 33.02
C PRO A 1017 52.03 34.63 33.56
N GLY A 1018 52.91 33.72 33.10
CA GLY A 1018 53.89 33.73 32.00
C GLY A 1018 54.65 32.39 31.86
N GLU A 1019 55.20 32.15 30.65
CA GLU A 1019 56.45 31.43 30.25
C GLU A 1019 56.92 30.10 30.91
N GLY A 1020 57.44 29.09 30.18
CA GLY A 1020 57.49 28.88 28.72
C GLY A 1020 58.47 27.78 28.21
N ARG A 1021 58.32 27.36 26.93
CA ARG A 1021 59.30 26.80 25.94
C ARG A 1021 60.27 25.62 26.31
N PRO A 1022 60.83 24.86 25.32
CA PRO A 1022 60.34 24.38 24.01
C PRO A 1022 60.53 22.82 23.85
N PRO A 1023 61.34 22.19 22.94
CA PRO A 1023 61.33 22.17 21.46
C PRO A 1023 61.23 20.76 20.77
N PHE A 1024 60.76 20.74 19.51
CA PHE A 1024 61.21 19.93 18.32
C PHE A 1024 61.22 18.37 18.22
N GLY A 1025 60.74 17.89 17.05
CA GLY A 1025 61.15 16.63 16.35
C GLY A 1025 60.37 15.34 16.72
N GLY A 1026 60.01 14.42 15.81
CA GLY A 1026 60.14 14.35 14.35
C GLY A 1026 59.38 13.14 13.74
N LYS A 1027 59.26 13.05 12.40
CA LYS A 1027 58.73 11.90 11.61
C LYS A 1027 59.85 10.85 11.34
N PRO A 1028 59.66 9.63 10.76
CA PRO A 1028 58.55 9.14 9.91
C PRO A 1028 58.14 7.64 10.10
N GLN A 1029 57.44 7.09 9.08
CA GLN A 1029 57.36 5.69 8.55
C GLN A 1029 57.94 4.51 9.39
N GLY A 1030 57.37 3.28 9.38
CA GLY A 1030 56.25 2.71 8.60
C GLY A 1030 56.60 1.32 8.04
N GLY A 1031 55.79 0.28 8.28
CA GLY A 1031 56.00 -1.06 7.72
C GLY A 1031 55.20 -2.20 8.39
N ARG A 1032 54.83 -3.22 7.60
CA ARG A 1032 54.43 -4.59 8.00
C ARG A 1032 55.64 -5.53 7.69
N PRO A 1033 55.63 -6.88 7.93
CA PRO A 1033 54.61 -7.76 8.52
C PRO A 1033 55.15 -8.80 9.56
N GLY A 1034 54.25 -9.61 10.12
CA GLY A 1034 54.41 -11.08 10.08
C GLY A 1034 54.99 -11.85 11.28
N GLN A 1035 54.26 -12.91 11.66
CA GLN A 1035 54.69 -14.19 12.27
C GLN A 1035 55.62 -14.26 13.50
N GLY A 1036 55.08 -14.83 14.58
CA GLY A 1036 55.67 -16.02 15.24
C GLY A 1036 56.70 -15.80 16.36
N GLY A 1037 56.53 -16.52 17.49
CA GLY A 1037 57.53 -16.53 18.58
C GLY A 1037 56.98 -16.80 19.99
N LYS A 1038 56.51 -18.02 20.27
CA LYS A 1038 56.37 -18.55 21.65
C LYS A 1038 57.79 -18.75 22.25
N PRO A 1039 58.03 -18.75 23.60
CA PRO A 1039 57.36 -19.71 24.48
C PRO A 1039 57.24 -19.46 26.02
N LYS A 1040 56.34 -20.25 26.64
CA LYS A 1040 56.41 -20.85 28.01
C LYS A 1040 56.37 -19.89 29.23
N PHE A 1041 55.92 -20.30 30.41
CA PHE A 1041 55.38 -21.59 30.93
C PHE A 1041 54.35 -21.26 32.06
N GLU A 1042 53.66 -22.16 32.78
CA GLU A 1042 53.72 -23.63 32.88
C GLU A 1042 52.29 -24.26 32.84
N ARG A 1043 51.72 -24.58 34.01
CA ARG A 1043 50.60 -25.49 34.34
C ARG A 1043 50.06 -25.10 35.75
N GLU A 1044 49.06 -25.72 36.38
CA GLU A 1044 48.29 -26.97 36.20
C GLU A 1044 46.78 -26.68 36.40
N GLY A 1045 45.79 -27.49 36.00
CA GLY A 1045 45.67 -28.69 35.14
C GLY A 1045 44.18 -28.76 34.68
N GLY A 1046 43.76 -29.33 33.55
CA GLY A 1046 43.97 -30.70 33.04
C GLY A 1046 42.77 -31.60 33.45
N ASN A 1047 42.19 -32.48 32.62
CA ASN A 1047 42.37 -32.89 31.20
C ASN A 1047 41.20 -33.85 30.81
N GLN A 1048 40.58 -34.00 29.62
CA GLN A 1048 40.57 -33.35 28.30
C GLN A 1048 39.29 -33.81 27.52
N PRO A 1049 38.73 -33.08 26.52
CA PRO A 1049 37.52 -33.47 25.76
C PRO A 1049 37.81 -34.21 24.44
N ARG A 1050 36.76 -34.77 23.79
CA ARG A 1050 36.66 -35.18 22.36
C ARG A 1050 35.16 -35.17 21.96
N VAL A 1051 34.60 -34.35 21.05
CA VAL A 1051 34.87 -33.99 19.63
C VAL A 1051 34.12 -34.90 18.62
N PHE A 1052 33.55 -34.26 17.57
CA PHE A 1052 32.85 -34.76 16.35
C PHE A 1052 31.33 -35.05 16.40
N GLY A 1053 30.65 -34.64 15.31
CA GLY A 1053 29.38 -35.22 14.84
C GLY A 1053 28.33 -34.21 14.32
N ASP A 1054 28.18 -34.09 13.00
CA ASP A 1054 26.94 -33.56 12.40
C ASP A 1054 25.77 -34.51 12.66
N ARG A 1055 24.56 -33.98 12.91
CA ARG A 1055 23.29 -34.70 12.68
C ARG A 1055 22.07 -33.77 12.64
N LYS A 1056 21.01 -34.28 12.01
CA LYS A 1056 19.71 -33.62 11.80
C LYS A 1056 18.94 -33.48 13.13
N PRO A 1057 17.96 -32.57 13.23
CA PRO A 1057 17.01 -32.56 14.35
C PRO A 1057 16.02 -33.73 14.22
N ASP A 1058 16.14 -34.72 15.10
CA ASP A 1058 15.12 -35.76 15.29
C ASP A 1058 14.03 -35.31 16.28
N THR A 1059 12.84 -35.91 16.16
CA THR A 1059 11.61 -35.51 16.84
C THR A 1059 11.44 -36.10 18.25
N HIS A 1060 10.46 -35.55 18.99
CA HIS A 1060 9.97 -35.99 20.29
C HIS A 1060 10.96 -35.98 21.47
N LYS A 1061 10.77 -34.98 22.33
CA LYS A 1061 11.07 -35.08 23.77
C LYS A 1061 9.78 -34.80 24.54
N GLN A 1062 9.35 -35.72 25.40
CA GLN A 1062 8.16 -35.51 26.24
C GLN A 1062 8.43 -34.45 27.32
N PRO A 1063 7.41 -33.66 27.74
CA PRO A 1063 7.56 -32.67 28.78
C PRO A 1063 7.77 -33.32 30.17
N ASP A 1064 8.45 -32.59 31.04
CA ASP A 1064 8.72 -32.97 32.43
C ASP A 1064 7.39 -33.23 33.20
N PRO A 1065 7.20 -34.41 33.82
CA PRO A 1065 5.95 -34.78 34.48
C PRO A 1065 5.62 -33.92 35.72
N ASP A 1066 6.61 -33.28 36.36
CA ASP A 1066 6.35 -32.40 37.51
C ASP A 1066 6.06 -30.95 37.11
N SER A 1067 6.22 -30.60 35.82
CA SER A 1067 5.87 -29.29 35.26
C SER A 1067 4.42 -28.89 35.55
N PRO A 1068 4.15 -27.63 35.95
CA PRO A 1068 2.78 -27.11 36.08
C PRO A 1068 1.95 -27.27 34.80
N PHE A 1069 2.60 -27.22 33.63
CA PHE A 1069 1.95 -27.36 32.32
C PHE A 1069 1.50 -28.80 32.04
N ALA A 1070 2.21 -29.82 32.54
CA ALA A 1070 1.78 -31.22 32.42
C ALA A 1070 0.53 -31.48 33.25
N LYS A 1071 0.46 -30.91 34.46
CA LYS A 1071 -0.70 -31.01 35.36
C LYS A 1071 -1.93 -30.24 34.82
N LEU A 1072 -1.71 -29.10 34.15
CA LEU A 1072 -2.77 -28.39 33.42
C LEU A 1072 -3.27 -29.17 32.19
N ALA A 1073 -2.39 -29.82 31.42
CA ALA A 1073 -2.79 -30.65 30.28
C ALA A 1073 -3.62 -31.87 30.72
N ALA A 1074 -3.24 -32.52 31.82
CA ALA A 1074 -4.01 -33.63 32.41
C ALA A 1074 -5.40 -33.17 32.91
N LEU A 1075 -5.48 -32.00 33.55
CA LEU A 1075 -6.75 -31.42 34.00
C LEU A 1075 -7.68 -31.09 32.81
N LYS A 1076 -7.11 -30.54 31.72
CA LYS A 1076 -7.85 -30.26 30.49
C LYS A 1076 -8.44 -31.54 29.88
N ALA A 1077 -7.64 -32.60 29.74
CA ALA A 1077 -8.11 -33.89 29.23
C ALA A 1077 -9.21 -34.53 30.11
N GLN A 1078 -9.18 -34.34 31.43
CA GLN A 1078 -10.24 -34.80 32.34
C GLN A 1078 -11.56 -34.01 32.22
N LEU A 1079 -11.52 -32.78 31.71
CA LEU A 1079 -12.71 -31.96 31.45
C LEU A 1079 -13.29 -32.26 30.06
N GLU A 1080 -12.44 -32.40 29.04
CA GLU A 1080 -12.85 -32.76 27.68
C GLU A 1080 -13.43 -34.19 27.61
N GLY A 1081 -13.03 -35.10 28.51
CA GLY A 1081 -13.62 -36.44 28.66
C GLY A 1081 -14.95 -36.50 29.47
N LYS A 1082 -15.62 -35.36 29.70
CA LYS A 1082 -16.87 -35.27 30.48
C LYS A 1082 -17.94 -34.34 29.88
N SER A 1083 -17.84 -34.04 28.59
CA SER A 1083 -18.87 -33.32 27.79
C SER A 1083 -19.41 -34.24 26.71
#